data_AF-A0A350NUN6-F1
#
_entry.id   AF-A0A350NUN6-F1
#
_cell.length_a   1.000
_cell.length_b   1.000
_cell.length_c   1.000
_cell.angle_alpha   90.00
_cell.angle_beta   90.00
_cell.angle_gamma   90.00
#
_symmetry.space_group_name_H-M   'P 1'
#
loop_
_entity.id
_entity.type
_entity.pdbx_description
1 polymer ?
#
loop_
_entity_poly.entity_id
_entity_poly.type
_entity_poly.pdbx_seq_one_letter_code
_entity_poly.pdbx_strand_id
1 'polypeptide(L)'
;IYINSKGSISFGDYLIDWTPEEFPNTVNLVAQVAGFWADSDYRASGDIYYKIDQDAVFINFVDVGYYNNHDDLINSYQIIITPTDGIILPDGSNTQMCYLDMNWAHGDVGGSGGCCGDGPATVGLDDAPATGDHLQYGRFNFLTDDYNGPYGAGDEDQDGVNWLDYKVFNMDAAVTSGNTPPLPSNNLGCDTIVLCQGNEFDVDLSFLAPEIDQTITMVVTDAPGWTFTATDGSTGNVTGVFVGEATNLGIHEVTISATDDGSPAATTEVTFIVEVLDIVIPELSIEGNTSICAGGEATITATGDFDEIVWSNGNVGVTNTYVFGGNFFVTGQIGQCETVEYFFIDQSPYFLPDVVIDPPAVCVGETAIVTVDPTEQPEYDIYQWDADWNGLGGEVIADNETNAELTAGTYRLLITNNEGCQGQRVFIIETIGSYIPEVELDAYCDGIPDEIVFEGGYSSPTEGALLVYMSSNEESGWGGSYLELIINGESVGILTSPDDFTQHTYDIAAADDIEIIFYEDSSIDTDVLSVSVYNCGFLNATQISDLTAGTIYSGPSECNAEPAVGTWNCLSGPVPWSFSNTNEYDATFYPSDYGLYEICFTEEVCQTDYCYDIEITEEPDVSLVTSEDLLCDGDETTVFADITDLGGTANINWSAPGTDGVTQNTFSFSNTTTYNASVTITNGCGSAQASLPLYSQYTPDPSLDDEILCEGGTVYLDPTSPDTPDLEFEWYIDGGLIPGEIAEEYTAVSTGEFCVEVSNLCGQGEACAEITIVGEIPAPLEDNILDCSGGSTVVVPDLPEGYTVVWPDGSTDDTWLVDDEGVYDEEVFCLDYTDPFGCETNTVCSYLYIGTPPTINPSTTRNIG
;
A
#
# COMPACT_ATOMS: atom_id res chain seq x y z
N ILE A 1 81.84 13.48 3.43
CA ILE A 1 80.72 12.85 4.14
C ILE A 1 79.97 12.05 3.09
N TYR A 2 79.76 10.76 3.35
CA TYR A 2 78.85 9.91 2.59
C TYR A 2 77.63 9.65 3.48
N ILE A 3 76.43 9.85 2.95
CA ILE A 3 75.17 9.50 3.62
C ILE A 3 74.83 8.08 3.20
N ASN A 4 74.87 7.14 4.14
CA ASN A 4 74.59 5.73 3.86
C ASN A 4 73.10 5.46 4.10
N SER A 5 72.46 4.74 3.18
CA SER A 5 71.03 4.40 3.30
C SER A 5 70.74 3.47 4.49
N LYS A 6 71.76 2.90 5.13
CA LYS A 6 71.62 2.01 6.29
C LYS A 6 71.67 2.75 7.63
N GLY A 7 71.39 4.06 7.64
CA GLY A 7 71.24 4.85 8.87
C GLY A 7 72.54 5.36 9.52
N SER A 8 73.64 5.37 8.76
CA SER A 8 74.91 5.97 9.19
C SER A 8 75.42 7.01 8.20
N ILE A 9 76.32 7.87 8.66
CA ILE A 9 77.13 8.74 7.81
C ILE A 9 78.61 8.42 8.02
N SER A 10 79.38 8.44 6.94
CA SER A 10 80.78 7.99 6.93
C SER A 10 81.75 9.01 6.33
N PHE A 11 83.01 8.91 6.72
CA PHE A 11 84.08 9.83 6.35
C PHE A 11 85.22 9.10 5.64
N GLY A 12 85.83 9.75 4.65
CA GLY A 12 86.91 9.19 3.85
C GLY A 12 86.43 8.23 2.76
N ASP A 13 85.63 7.24 3.11
CA ASP A 13 85.04 6.23 2.21
C ASP A 13 83.56 5.98 2.54
N TYR A 14 82.84 5.26 1.66
CA TYR A 14 81.44 4.88 1.87
C TYR A 14 81.31 3.52 2.59
N LEU A 15 80.21 3.32 3.32
CA LEU A 15 79.85 2.03 3.92
C LEU A 15 78.74 1.37 3.10
N ILE A 16 78.91 0.10 2.72
CA ILE A 16 77.88 -0.68 1.99
C ILE A 16 77.35 -1.86 2.82
N ASP A 17 77.70 -1.93 4.10
CA ASP A 17 77.40 -3.08 4.94
C ASP A 17 76.00 -3.00 5.55
N TRP A 18 75.26 -4.10 5.42
CA TRP A 18 73.89 -4.27 5.89
C TRP A 18 73.81 -5.06 7.19
N THR A 19 74.94 -5.56 7.71
CA THR A 19 75.01 -6.23 9.02
C THR A 19 75.70 -5.30 10.02
N PRO A 20 74.96 -4.71 10.98
CA PRO A 20 75.55 -3.83 11.97
C PRO A 20 76.53 -4.54 12.91
N GLU A 21 77.63 -3.86 13.23
CA GLU A 21 78.73 -4.37 14.05
C GLU A 21 78.91 -3.53 15.32
N GLU A 22 79.52 -4.13 16.35
CA GLU A 22 79.82 -3.45 17.61
C GLU A 22 81.06 -2.58 17.45
N PHE A 23 81.02 -1.34 17.92
CA PHE A 23 82.19 -0.47 17.94
C PHE A 23 83.16 -0.87 19.06
N PRO A 24 84.48 -0.81 18.82
CA PRO A 24 85.15 -0.33 17.61
C PRO A 24 85.42 -1.44 16.57
N ASN A 25 84.89 -2.65 16.76
CA ASN A 25 85.26 -3.84 16.00
C ASN A 25 84.59 -3.89 14.61
N THR A 26 84.87 -2.92 13.74
CA THR A 26 84.28 -2.84 12.39
C THR A 26 85.19 -3.46 11.31
N VAL A 27 84.62 -4.25 10.38
CA VAL A 27 85.38 -4.97 9.33
C VAL A 27 85.77 -4.06 8.17
N ASN A 28 84.95 -3.05 7.88
CA ASN A 28 85.17 -2.10 6.78
C ASN A 28 86.19 -0.99 7.12
N LEU A 29 86.52 -0.80 8.41
CA LEU A 29 87.51 0.17 8.90
C LEU A 29 87.26 1.59 8.35
N VAL A 30 86.01 2.05 8.38
CA VAL A 30 85.60 3.40 7.94
C VAL A 30 85.11 4.19 9.15
N ALA A 31 85.62 5.42 9.31
CA ALA A 31 85.14 6.31 10.36
C ALA A 31 83.69 6.71 10.11
N GLN A 32 82.82 6.57 11.10
CA GLN A 32 81.38 6.76 10.92
C GLN A 32 80.67 7.29 12.16
N VAL A 33 79.54 7.94 11.90
CA VAL A 33 78.50 8.29 12.86
C VAL A 33 77.29 7.43 12.51
N ALA A 34 77.01 6.42 13.33
CA ALA A 34 75.85 5.55 13.20
C ALA A 34 74.70 6.15 14.01
N GLY A 35 73.81 6.88 13.33
CA GLY A 35 72.58 7.38 13.96
C GLY A 35 71.64 6.22 14.30
N PHE A 36 71.49 5.27 13.37
CA PHE A 36 70.84 3.99 13.62
C PHE A 36 71.28 3.01 12.54
N TRP A 37 72.45 2.39 12.70
CA TRP A 37 72.98 1.49 11.68
C TRP A 37 72.21 0.17 11.71
N ALA A 38 71.35 -0.05 10.71
CA ALA A 38 70.43 -1.18 10.60
C ALA A 38 70.05 -1.49 9.14
N ASP A 39 69.31 -2.58 8.91
CA ASP A 39 68.88 -3.00 7.57
C ASP A 39 67.64 -2.24 7.06
N SER A 40 67.75 -0.91 6.97
CA SER A 40 66.67 -0.02 6.51
C SER A 40 66.29 -0.24 5.05
N ASP A 41 65.01 -0.05 4.73
CA ASP A 41 64.43 -0.23 3.40
C ASP A 41 63.38 0.85 3.09
N TYR A 42 63.57 1.55 1.96
CA TYR A 42 62.82 2.76 1.61
C TYR A 42 61.79 2.51 0.49
N ARG A 43 61.57 1.23 0.13
CA ARG A 43 60.70 0.87 -0.99
C ARG A 43 59.20 0.93 -0.66
N ALA A 44 58.84 0.65 0.59
CA ALA A 44 57.47 0.75 1.11
C ALA A 44 57.24 2.11 1.78
N SER A 45 58.16 2.52 2.66
CA SER A 45 58.08 3.79 3.37
C SER A 45 59.46 4.41 3.62
N GLY A 46 59.49 5.73 3.64
CA GLY A 46 60.58 6.54 4.18
C GLY A 46 61.45 7.28 3.17
N ASP A 47 62.04 8.37 3.64
CA ASP A 47 62.87 9.28 2.85
C ASP A 47 64.13 9.73 3.62
N ILE A 48 65.18 10.09 2.88
CA ILE A 48 66.36 10.75 3.44
C ILE A 48 66.43 12.19 2.94
N TYR A 49 66.23 13.15 3.84
CA TYR A 49 66.41 14.58 3.57
C TYR A 49 67.74 15.05 4.16
N TYR A 50 68.42 15.96 3.47
CA TYR A 50 69.60 16.61 4.03
C TYR A 50 69.66 18.09 3.68
N LYS A 51 70.23 18.88 4.60
CA LYS A 51 70.53 20.29 4.40
C LYS A 51 71.97 20.55 4.80
N ILE A 52 72.73 21.13 3.88
CA ILE A 52 74.09 21.60 4.14
C ILE A 52 74.05 23.12 4.20
N ASP A 53 74.45 23.68 5.32
CA ASP A 53 74.67 25.11 5.51
C ASP A 53 76.16 25.39 5.76
N GLN A 54 76.52 26.66 5.93
CA GLN A 54 77.89 27.05 6.24
C GLN A 54 78.35 26.52 7.61
N ASP A 55 77.42 26.42 8.57
CA ASP A 55 77.72 26.15 9.98
C ASP A 55 77.25 24.77 10.45
N ALA A 56 76.53 24.00 9.62
CA ALA A 56 76.02 22.68 9.97
C ALA A 56 75.61 21.83 8.76
N VAL A 57 75.59 20.51 8.96
CA VAL A 57 74.94 19.53 8.09
C VAL A 57 73.85 18.84 8.88
N PHE A 58 72.61 18.89 8.39
CA PHE A 58 71.45 18.20 8.94
C PHE A 58 71.10 17.04 8.02
N ILE A 59 70.93 15.83 8.55
CA ILE A 59 70.48 14.65 7.82
C ILE A 59 69.28 14.05 8.57
N ASN A 60 68.13 13.99 7.93
CA ASN A 60 66.90 13.39 8.46
C ASN A 60 66.60 12.08 7.73
N PHE A 61 66.32 11.06 8.52
CA PHE A 61 65.73 9.80 8.12
C PHE A 61 64.28 9.85 8.60
N VAL A 62 63.32 9.90 7.68
CA VAL A 62 61.89 10.13 7.99
C VAL A 62 61.10 8.91 7.58
N ASP A 63 60.28 8.39 8.49
CA ASP A 63 59.34 7.28 8.32
C ASP A 63 59.96 6.04 7.66
N VAL A 64 61.21 5.74 8.02
CA VAL A 64 62.03 4.72 7.39
C VAL A 64 61.55 3.33 7.79
N GLY A 65 61.14 2.53 6.80
CA GLY A 65 60.80 1.12 6.98
C GLY A 65 62.00 0.19 7.09
N TYR A 66 61.72 -1.09 7.33
CA TYR A 66 62.72 -2.15 7.44
C TYR A 66 62.64 -3.16 6.30
N TYR A 67 63.78 -3.79 6.00
CA TYR A 67 63.81 -4.86 5.01
C TYR A 67 62.94 -6.04 5.48
N ASN A 68 62.10 -6.67 4.66
CA ASN A 68 62.06 -6.60 3.20
C ASN A 68 60.78 -5.92 2.68
N ASN A 69 60.76 -4.59 2.62
CA ASN A 69 59.64 -3.78 2.11
C ASN A 69 58.44 -3.71 3.06
N HIS A 70 58.69 -3.38 4.32
CA HIS A 70 57.66 -3.16 5.34
C HIS A 70 57.49 -1.67 5.68
N ASP A 71 56.25 -1.28 5.97
CA ASP A 71 55.81 0.05 6.40
C ASP A 71 54.87 0.02 7.63
N ASP A 72 54.67 -1.16 8.23
CA ASP A 72 53.87 -1.36 9.43
C ASP A 72 54.56 -0.81 10.70
N LEU A 73 55.89 -0.75 10.70
CA LEU A 73 56.72 -0.11 11.72
C LEU A 73 57.73 0.81 11.04
N ILE A 74 57.85 2.04 11.53
CA ILE A 74 58.68 3.09 10.93
C ILE A 74 59.58 3.75 11.97
N ASN A 75 60.77 4.19 11.52
CA ASN A 75 61.74 4.91 12.33
C ASN A 75 62.03 6.30 11.75
N SER A 76 62.05 7.31 12.62
CA SER A 76 62.30 8.72 12.29
C SER A 76 63.39 9.29 13.21
N TYR A 77 64.53 9.70 12.64
CA TYR A 77 65.68 10.22 13.37
C TYR A 77 66.54 11.17 12.55
N GLN A 78 67.39 11.95 13.22
CA GLN A 78 68.23 13.00 12.64
C GLN A 78 69.67 12.90 13.13
N ILE A 79 70.60 13.18 12.23
CA ILE A 79 72.03 13.39 12.55
C ILE A 79 72.40 14.83 12.17
N ILE A 80 73.04 15.55 13.10
CA ILE A 80 73.58 16.90 12.87
C ILE A 80 75.09 16.88 13.10
N ILE A 81 75.85 17.46 12.17
CA ILE A 81 77.29 17.72 12.34
C ILE A 81 77.56 19.19 12.15
N THR A 82 78.37 19.76 13.03
CA THR A 82 78.81 21.16 13.00
C THR A 82 80.34 21.25 13.13
N PRO A 83 80.98 22.37 12.72
CA PRO A 83 82.36 22.66 13.09
C PRO A 83 82.55 22.74 14.61
N THR A 84 83.75 22.47 15.11
CA THR A 84 84.09 22.50 16.56
C THR A 84 83.86 23.88 17.22
N ASP A 85 83.78 24.97 16.45
CA ASP A 85 83.44 26.32 16.90
C ASP A 85 82.00 26.75 16.56
N GLY A 86 81.15 25.80 16.14
CA GLY A 86 79.74 26.02 15.85
C GLY A 86 78.93 26.37 17.10
N ILE A 87 77.88 27.19 16.92
CA ILE A 87 76.97 27.61 18.00
C ILE A 87 75.59 26.95 17.90
N ILE A 88 75.40 26.02 16.97
CA ILE A 88 74.10 25.41 16.66
C ILE A 88 73.75 24.30 17.66
N LEU A 89 74.75 23.54 18.10
CA LEU A 89 74.57 22.48 19.09
C LEU A 89 74.94 23.00 20.50
N PRO A 90 74.27 22.50 21.55
CA PRO A 90 74.53 22.93 22.92
C PRO A 90 75.87 22.42 23.46
N ASP A 91 76.34 23.05 24.52
CA ASP A 91 77.41 22.54 25.40
C ASP A 91 78.76 22.26 24.71
N GLY A 92 79.05 22.95 23.61
CA GLY A 92 80.29 22.75 22.84
C GLY A 92 80.32 21.46 22.03
N SER A 93 79.19 20.78 21.89
CA SER A 93 79.03 19.59 21.05
C SER A 93 79.19 19.95 19.58
N ASN A 94 79.76 19.03 18.81
CA ASN A 94 79.92 19.19 17.36
C ASN A 94 79.09 18.18 16.55
N THR A 95 78.50 17.19 17.22
CA THR A 95 77.67 16.13 16.64
C THR A 95 76.43 15.92 17.52
N GLN A 96 75.28 15.70 16.90
CA GLN A 96 74.03 15.38 17.59
C GLN A 96 73.29 14.27 16.86
N MET A 97 72.68 13.36 17.62
CA MET A 97 71.71 12.38 17.15
C MET A 97 70.38 12.63 17.87
N CYS A 98 69.29 12.78 17.13
CA CYS A 98 67.94 12.99 17.69
C CYS A 98 66.99 11.96 17.12
N TYR A 99 66.06 11.48 17.93
CA TYR A 99 65.07 10.48 17.54
C TYR A 99 63.68 11.05 17.80
N LEU A 100 62.74 10.75 16.92
CA LEU A 100 61.35 11.16 17.06
C LEU A 100 60.49 9.96 17.44
N ASP A 101 60.57 8.91 16.64
CA ASP A 101 59.73 7.72 16.76
C ASP A 101 60.50 6.52 16.18
N MET A 102 60.65 5.44 16.93
CA MET A 102 61.55 4.33 16.69
C MET A 102 60.84 3.01 17.02
N ASN A 103 60.25 2.39 16.01
CA ASN A 103 59.38 1.23 16.14
C ASN A 103 59.97 -0.10 15.66
N TRP A 104 61.17 -0.11 15.05
CA TRP A 104 61.82 -1.35 14.60
C TRP A 104 63.33 -1.37 14.84
N ALA A 105 63.86 -2.54 15.19
CA ALA A 105 65.25 -2.80 15.55
C ALA A 105 66.05 -3.57 14.47
N HIS A 106 65.39 -4.42 13.67
CA HIS A 106 66.06 -5.31 12.72
C HIS A 106 65.19 -5.63 11.48
N GLY A 107 65.83 -5.89 10.33
CA GLY A 107 65.16 -6.40 9.12
C GLY A 107 64.89 -7.92 9.14
N ASP A 108 64.20 -8.43 8.12
CA ASP A 108 63.82 -9.85 7.99
C ASP A 108 65.01 -10.79 7.66
N VAL A 109 66.21 -10.26 7.37
CA VAL A 109 67.41 -11.09 7.16
C VAL A 109 68.06 -11.40 8.49
N GLY A 110 67.56 -12.43 9.16
CA GLY A 110 68.06 -12.87 10.47
C GLY A 110 67.14 -12.48 11.63
N GLY A 111 66.27 -11.48 11.44
CA GLY A 111 65.16 -11.13 12.34
C GLY A 111 63.79 -11.41 11.71
N SER A 112 62.72 -10.95 12.36
CA SER A 112 61.35 -10.97 11.82
C SER A 112 60.45 -9.97 12.54
N GLY A 113 59.50 -9.36 11.82
CA GLY A 113 58.51 -8.45 12.42
C GLY A 113 59.16 -7.22 13.07
N GLY A 114 60.21 -6.69 12.42
CA GLY A 114 60.94 -5.51 12.88
C GLY A 114 61.99 -5.76 13.95
N CYS A 115 62.26 -6.98 14.42
CA CYS A 115 63.18 -7.20 15.55
C CYS A 115 63.99 -8.50 15.49
N CYS A 116 64.83 -8.65 16.51
CA CYS A 116 65.27 -9.93 17.06
C CYS A 116 66.17 -10.73 16.13
N GLY A 117 67.09 -10.04 15.46
CA GLY A 117 68.03 -10.64 14.53
C GLY A 117 69.43 -10.87 15.09
N ASP A 118 70.25 -11.61 14.34
CA ASP A 118 71.63 -11.95 14.71
C ASP A 118 72.59 -10.73 14.71
N GLY A 119 72.16 -9.57 14.17
CA GLY A 119 72.96 -8.36 14.08
C GLY A 119 72.21 -7.12 14.62
N PRO A 120 72.15 -6.91 15.94
CA PRO A 120 71.46 -5.78 16.55
C PRO A 120 71.89 -4.43 15.97
N ALA A 121 70.97 -3.50 15.78
CA ALA A 121 71.28 -2.16 15.27
C ALA A 121 72.28 -1.43 16.18
N THR A 122 73.21 -0.68 15.58
CA THR A 122 74.26 0.03 16.31
C THR A 122 74.00 1.53 16.28
N VAL A 123 74.05 2.18 17.45
CA VAL A 123 74.05 3.64 17.60
C VAL A 123 75.37 4.09 18.22
N GLY A 124 76.09 5.03 17.58
CA GLY A 124 77.40 5.47 18.09
C GLY A 124 78.30 6.16 17.07
N LEU A 125 79.56 6.33 17.45
CA LEU A 125 80.67 6.90 16.70
C LEU A 125 81.87 5.95 16.72
N ASP A 126 82.57 5.81 15.60
CA ASP A 126 83.80 5.02 15.50
C ASP A 126 84.87 5.77 14.69
N ASP A 127 86.06 5.99 15.28
CA ASP A 127 87.26 6.52 14.60
C ASP A 127 88.12 5.35 14.10
N ALA A 128 87.83 4.87 12.88
CA ALA A 128 88.57 3.77 12.28
C ALA A 128 90.10 3.99 12.25
N PRO A 129 90.94 2.94 12.40
CA PRO A 129 90.64 1.50 12.31
C PRO A 129 90.27 0.84 13.65
N ALA A 130 89.87 -0.44 13.62
CA ALA A 130 89.21 -1.28 14.65
C ALA A 130 89.75 -1.35 16.10
N THR A 131 90.66 -0.46 16.49
CA THR A 131 91.15 -0.24 17.85
C THR A 131 91.22 1.27 18.17
N GLY A 132 90.46 2.09 17.46
CA GLY A 132 90.43 3.55 17.61
C GLY A 132 89.49 4.02 18.71
N ASP A 133 89.44 5.33 18.90
CA ASP A 133 88.52 5.98 19.83
C ASP A 133 87.09 5.79 19.28
N HIS A 134 86.17 5.36 20.14
CA HIS A 134 84.78 5.10 19.76
C HIS A 134 83.85 5.46 20.91
N LEU A 135 82.59 5.64 20.58
CA LEU A 135 81.50 5.83 21.53
C LEU A 135 80.32 5.00 21.05
N GLN A 136 79.77 4.14 21.89
CA GLN A 136 78.57 3.37 21.55
C GLN A 136 77.47 3.72 22.55
N TYR A 137 76.24 3.87 22.05
CA TYR A 137 75.07 4.19 22.86
C TYR A 137 74.12 3.01 23.03
N GLY A 138 74.29 1.92 22.28
CA GLY A 138 73.47 0.73 22.45
C GLY A 138 73.55 -0.22 21.26
N ARG A 139 73.03 -1.43 21.51
CA ARG A 139 72.85 -2.49 20.52
C ARG A 139 71.38 -2.91 20.53
N PHE A 140 70.59 -2.34 19.64
CA PHE A 140 69.13 -2.44 19.67
C PHE A 140 68.65 -3.65 18.87
N ASN A 141 67.89 -4.54 19.52
CA ASN A 141 67.34 -5.73 18.89
C ASN A 141 65.87 -6.01 19.22
N PHE A 142 65.30 -5.41 20.28
CA PHE A 142 63.92 -5.70 20.72
C PHE A 142 62.97 -4.52 20.46
N LEU A 143 61.65 -4.79 20.42
CA LEU A 143 60.61 -3.75 20.30
C LEU A 143 60.07 -3.37 21.68
N THR A 144 60.99 -3.02 22.58
CA THR A 144 60.69 -2.63 23.96
C THR A 144 61.42 -1.34 24.31
N ASP A 145 61.19 -0.83 25.50
CA ASP A 145 61.90 0.31 26.12
C ASP A 145 62.99 -0.17 27.10
N ASP A 146 63.42 -1.44 26.99
CA ASP A 146 64.45 -1.98 27.89
C ASP A 146 65.83 -1.52 27.44
N TYR A 147 66.60 -0.87 28.32
CA TYR A 147 67.97 -0.47 28.03
C TYR A 147 68.91 -0.91 29.16
N ASN A 148 69.94 -1.69 28.84
CA ASN A 148 70.82 -2.31 29.83
C ASN A 148 72.28 -1.85 29.72
N GLY A 149 72.64 -1.14 28.66
CA GLY A 149 73.93 -0.49 28.54
C GLY A 149 74.40 -0.33 27.10
N PRO A 150 75.53 0.37 26.90
CA PRO A 150 75.98 0.72 25.57
C PRO A 150 76.50 -0.46 24.73
N TYR A 151 76.75 -1.63 25.33
CA TYR A 151 77.39 -2.78 24.69
C TYR A 151 76.48 -4.02 24.77
N GLY A 152 76.31 -4.72 23.65
CA GLY A 152 75.42 -5.88 23.54
C GLY A 152 76.14 -7.18 23.18
N ALA A 153 77.08 -7.59 24.04
CA ALA A 153 77.92 -8.77 23.83
C ALA A 153 77.16 -10.12 23.88
N GLY A 154 75.92 -10.14 24.38
CA GLY A 154 75.01 -11.30 24.40
C GLY A 154 73.54 -10.89 24.36
N ASP A 155 72.63 -11.85 24.14
CA ASP A 155 71.18 -11.61 24.00
C ASP A 155 70.53 -10.92 25.22
N GLU A 156 71.12 -11.10 26.41
CA GLU A 156 70.68 -10.47 27.66
C GLU A 156 71.17 -9.04 27.85
N ASP A 157 72.13 -8.61 27.01
CA ASP A 157 72.77 -7.30 27.00
C ASP A 157 72.34 -6.46 25.76
N GLN A 158 71.30 -6.89 25.03
CA GLN A 158 70.74 -6.15 23.89
C GLN A 158 69.57 -5.26 24.32
N ASP A 159 69.39 -4.14 23.63
CA ASP A 159 68.47 -3.08 24.01
C ASP A 159 67.18 -3.10 23.17
N GLY A 160 66.13 -2.48 23.70
CA GLY A 160 64.85 -2.22 23.05
C GLY A 160 64.87 -0.89 22.30
N VAL A 161 64.41 -0.90 21.04
CA VAL A 161 64.51 0.26 20.14
C VAL A 161 63.61 1.43 20.54
N ASN A 162 62.47 1.16 21.18
CA ASN A 162 61.54 2.20 21.63
C ASN A 162 62.18 3.08 22.72
N TRP A 163 63.24 2.59 23.38
CA TRP A 163 64.01 3.42 24.31
C TRP A 163 64.66 4.63 23.62
N LEU A 164 64.90 4.57 22.31
CA LEU A 164 65.40 5.71 21.55
C LEU A 164 64.33 6.78 21.31
N ASP A 165 63.05 6.53 21.56
CA ASP A 165 61.99 7.50 21.31
C ASP A 165 62.24 8.82 22.04
N TYR A 166 62.16 9.91 21.28
CA TYR A 166 62.38 11.28 21.74
C TYR A 166 63.76 11.55 22.38
N LYS A 167 64.74 10.64 22.20
CA LYS A 167 66.09 10.82 22.74
C LYS A 167 66.90 11.79 21.91
N VAL A 168 67.82 12.47 22.59
CA VAL A 168 68.81 13.36 21.97
C VAL A 168 70.17 13.11 22.60
N PHE A 169 71.15 12.74 21.78
CA PHE A 169 72.54 12.59 22.18
C PHE A 169 73.37 13.72 21.58
N ASN A 170 73.96 14.54 22.45
CA ASN A 170 74.91 15.59 22.10
C ASN A 170 76.33 15.12 22.40
N MET A 171 77.24 15.29 21.46
CA MET A 171 78.61 14.80 21.59
C MET A 171 79.62 15.68 20.85
N ASP A 172 80.85 15.73 21.37
CA ASP A 172 81.98 16.36 20.68
C ASP A 172 82.89 15.27 20.11
N ALA A 173 82.68 14.94 18.83
CA ALA A 173 83.48 13.94 18.11
C ALA A 173 84.94 14.39 17.83
N ALA A 174 85.35 15.59 18.27
CA ALA A 174 86.72 16.08 18.14
C ALA A 174 87.57 15.93 19.41
N VAL A 175 86.97 15.46 20.53
CA VAL A 175 87.67 15.26 21.80
C VAL A 175 88.55 14.02 21.72
N THR A 176 89.84 14.20 22.05
CA THR A 176 90.83 13.10 22.16
C THR A 176 91.28 12.86 23.60
N SER A 177 90.53 13.38 24.60
CA SER A 177 90.78 13.02 26.00
C SER A 177 90.22 11.61 26.21
N GLY A 178 91.03 10.70 26.75
CA GLY A 178 90.61 9.30 26.95
C GLY A 178 89.58 9.08 28.06
N ASN A 179 88.71 10.07 28.32
CA ASN A 179 87.57 10.00 29.22
C ASN A 179 86.44 10.91 28.70
N THR A 180 85.24 10.38 28.64
CA THR A 180 84.01 11.02 28.15
C THR A 180 83.06 11.19 29.33
N PRO A 181 82.41 12.36 29.52
CA PRO A 181 81.51 12.56 30.65
C PRO A 181 80.29 11.62 30.59
N PRO A 182 79.65 11.30 31.74
CA PRO A 182 78.48 10.44 31.80
C PRO A 182 77.34 10.88 30.88
N LEU A 183 76.70 9.95 30.20
CA LEU A 183 75.69 10.27 29.19
C LEU A 183 74.27 10.11 29.75
N PRO A 184 73.44 11.17 29.78
CA PRO A 184 72.07 11.06 30.25
C PRO A 184 71.23 10.19 29.31
N SER A 185 70.40 9.32 29.88
CA SER A 185 69.46 8.44 29.15
C SER A 185 68.24 9.18 28.62
N ASN A 186 68.00 10.41 29.04
CA ASN A 186 66.92 11.23 28.55
C ASN A 186 67.26 12.72 28.66
N ASN A 187 66.63 13.56 27.85
CA ASN A 187 66.63 14.99 28.05
C ASN A 187 65.32 15.36 28.76
N LEU A 188 65.39 15.92 29.98
CA LEU A 188 64.20 16.30 30.75
C LEU A 188 63.51 17.58 30.24
N GLY A 189 63.83 17.99 29.00
CA GLY A 189 63.22 19.11 28.29
C GLY A 189 64.19 20.28 28.09
N CYS A 190 64.00 21.01 26.98
CA CYS A 190 64.71 22.26 26.69
C CYS A 190 63.90 23.51 27.07
N ASP A 191 62.74 23.33 27.73
CA ASP A 191 61.78 24.38 28.07
C ASP A 191 61.22 24.19 29.50
N THR A 192 60.43 25.16 29.97
CA THR A 192 59.80 25.16 31.29
C THR A 192 58.61 24.21 31.33
N ILE A 193 58.63 23.24 32.24
CA ILE A 193 57.52 22.34 32.54
C ILE A 193 56.50 23.10 33.37
N VAL A 194 55.28 23.26 32.87
CA VAL A 194 54.22 23.99 33.57
C VAL A 194 53.30 22.99 34.26
N LEU A 195 53.17 23.10 35.59
CA LEU A 195 52.28 22.25 36.40
C LEU A 195 51.21 23.08 37.09
N CYS A 196 49.99 22.55 37.11
CA CYS A 196 48.92 23.12 37.92
C CYS A 196 48.81 22.36 39.25
N GLN A 197 48.06 22.90 40.20
CA GLN A 197 47.96 22.28 41.52
C GLN A 197 47.32 20.89 41.41
N GLY A 198 48.00 19.89 41.97
CA GLY A 198 47.64 18.48 41.91
C GLY A 198 48.20 17.72 40.71
N ASN A 199 48.83 18.40 39.74
CA ASN A 199 49.53 17.70 38.66
C ASN A 199 50.88 17.19 39.13
N GLU A 200 51.31 16.08 38.53
CA GLU A 200 52.58 15.41 38.81
C GLU A 200 53.43 15.40 37.53
N PHE A 201 54.74 15.53 37.68
CA PHE A 201 55.72 15.32 36.63
C PHE A 201 56.71 14.25 37.07
N ASP A 202 56.65 13.10 36.42
CA ASP A 202 57.58 12.00 36.64
C ASP A 202 58.90 12.26 35.94
N VAL A 203 59.98 11.97 36.65
CA VAL A 203 61.35 12.07 36.16
C VAL A 203 61.99 10.71 36.37
N ASP A 204 62.41 10.10 35.28
CA ASP A 204 63.27 8.92 35.27
C ASP A 204 64.46 9.22 34.36
N LEU A 205 65.64 9.37 34.98
CA LEU A 205 66.87 9.75 34.30
C LEU A 205 68.03 8.87 34.78
N SER A 206 68.63 8.16 33.85
CA SER A 206 69.87 7.41 34.04
C SER A 206 71.03 8.17 33.43
N PHE A 207 72.25 7.90 33.90
CA PHE A 207 73.49 8.38 33.34
C PHE A 207 74.39 7.18 33.13
N LEU A 208 74.96 7.09 31.93
CA LEU A 208 75.70 5.95 31.46
C LEU A 208 77.18 6.26 31.43
N ALA A 209 77.97 5.34 31.95
CA ALA A 209 79.42 5.46 31.91
C ALA A 209 79.88 5.09 30.49
N PRO A 210 80.51 6.01 29.73
CA PRO A 210 80.86 5.74 28.34
C PRO A 210 81.97 4.69 28.21
N GLU A 211 82.85 4.61 29.21
CA GLU A 211 83.95 3.64 29.26
C GLU A 211 83.68 2.47 30.23
N ILE A 212 84.18 1.28 29.86
CA ILE A 212 84.07 0.04 30.64
C ILE A 212 84.71 0.21 32.05
N ASP A 213 84.07 -0.39 33.06
CA ASP A 213 84.51 -0.44 34.47
C ASP A 213 84.55 0.91 35.22
N GLN A 214 83.87 1.95 34.73
CA GLN A 214 83.72 3.23 35.44
C GLN A 214 82.51 3.26 36.38
N THR A 215 82.56 4.16 37.37
CA THR A 215 81.45 4.41 38.31
C THR A 215 81.02 5.87 38.27
N ILE A 216 79.71 6.10 38.21
CA ILE A 216 79.07 7.41 38.22
C ILE A 216 78.60 7.75 39.62
N THR A 217 78.91 8.98 40.04
CA THR A 217 78.37 9.61 41.26
C THR A 217 77.28 10.61 40.89
N MET A 218 76.10 10.48 41.50
CA MET A 218 74.92 11.32 41.27
C MET A 218 74.76 12.39 42.35
N VAL A 219 74.48 13.62 41.92
CA VAL A 219 74.12 14.75 42.80
C VAL A 219 72.89 15.43 42.24
N VAL A 220 71.83 15.54 43.02
CA VAL A 220 70.56 16.18 42.62
C VAL A 220 70.23 17.31 43.57
N THR A 221 69.85 18.48 43.04
CA THR A 221 69.35 19.59 43.85
C THR A 221 67.93 19.32 44.34
N ASP A 222 67.67 19.63 45.61
CA ASP A 222 66.35 19.52 46.21
C ASP A 222 65.47 20.74 45.87
N ALA A 223 64.16 20.54 45.71
CA ALA A 223 63.18 21.59 45.41
C ALA A 223 61.82 21.29 46.08
N PRO A 224 61.03 22.31 46.47
CA PRO A 224 59.72 22.08 47.06
C PRO A 224 58.77 21.32 46.11
N GLY A 225 58.19 20.22 46.59
CA GLY A 225 57.32 19.32 45.78
C GLY A 225 58.08 18.30 44.93
N TRP A 226 59.41 18.35 44.90
CA TRP A 226 60.26 17.37 44.25
C TRP A 226 60.63 16.25 45.23
N THR A 227 60.21 15.03 44.95
CA THR A 227 60.59 13.84 45.73
C THR A 227 61.35 12.88 44.83
N PHE A 228 62.59 12.54 45.19
CA PHE A 228 63.44 11.74 44.32
C PHE A 228 64.30 10.72 45.08
N THR A 229 64.81 9.75 44.33
CA THR A 229 65.84 8.79 44.73
C THR A 229 66.96 8.84 43.72
N ALA A 230 68.19 9.07 44.17
CA ALA A 230 69.40 9.04 43.34
C ALA A 230 70.30 7.86 43.76
N THR A 231 70.82 7.12 42.78
CA THR A 231 71.65 5.93 43.00
C THR A 231 72.95 6.03 42.19
N ASP A 232 74.08 5.91 42.87
CA ASP A 232 75.42 5.79 42.26
C ASP A 232 75.65 4.37 41.72
N GLY A 233 76.49 4.20 40.71
CA GLY A 233 76.81 2.89 40.16
C GLY A 233 77.53 2.92 38.81
N SER A 234 77.66 1.77 38.15
CA SER A 234 78.07 1.71 36.73
C SER A 234 77.12 2.47 35.82
N THR A 235 75.86 2.59 36.26
CA THR A 235 74.85 3.51 35.76
C THR A 235 74.39 4.36 36.94
N GLY A 236 74.48 5.68 36.82
CA GLY A 236 73.87 6.60 37.78
C GLY A 236 72.37 6.72 37.49
N ASN A 237 71.49 6.68 38.48
CA ASN A 237 70.04 6.77 38.24
C ASN A 237 69.39 7.80 39.16
N VAL A 238 68.38 8.50 38.64
CA VAL A 238 67.52 9.42 39.37
C VAL A 238 66.08 9.14 38.97
N THR A 239 65.27 8.70 39.92
CA THR A 239 63.81 8.57 39.77
C THR A 239 63.12 9.47 40.76
N GLY A 240 62.08 10.19 40.34
CA GLY A 240 61.34 11.06 41.23
C GLY A 240 60.09 11.65 40.60
N VAL A 241 59.29 12.31 41.44
CA VAL A 241 58.05 12.96 41.04
C VAL A 241 58.06 14.39 41.55
N PHE A 242 57.76 15.33 40.67
CA PHE A 242 57.50 16.72 41.04
C PHE A 242 55.98 16.94 41.11
N VAL A 243 55.45 17.26 42.28
CA VAL A 243 54.03 17.53 42.48
C VAL A 243 53.79 19.04 42.61
N GLY A 244 52.88 19.57 41.78
CA GLY A 244 52.39 20.94 41.92
C GLY A 244 51.48 21.07 43.14
N GLU A 245 51.84 21.88 44.12
CA GLU A 245 51.08 22.13 45.34
C GLU A 245 50.86 23.63 45.56
N ALA A 246 49.84 23.98 46.36
CA ALA A 246 49.63 25.37 46.79
C ALA A 246 50.82 25.96 47.57
N THR A 247 51.72 25.11 48.09
CA THR A 247 52.89 25.47 48.91
C THR A 247 54.15 25.75 48.09
N ASN A 248 54.20 25.33 46.82
CA ASN A 248 55.34 25.47 45.92
C ASN A 248 54.99 26.22 44.64
N LEU A 249 54.13 27.24 44.70
CA LEU A 249 53.83 28.10 43.55
C LEU A 249 55.08 28.84 43.03
N GLY A 250 55.17 29.00 41.71
CA GLY A 250 56.27 29.68 41.03
C GLY A 250 57.27 28.75 40.35
N ILE A 251 58.41 29.32 39.94
CA ILE A 251 59.45 28.63 39.17
C ILE A 251 60.46 27.95 40.10
N HIS A 252 60.72 26.68 39.84
CA HIS A 252 61.73 25.85 40.50
C HIS A 252 62.73 25.32 39.49
N GLU A 253 63.99 25.27 39.87
CA GLU A 253 65.08 24.77 39.04
C GLU A 253 65.65 23.52 39.74
N VAL A 254 65.70 22.41 39.02
CA VAL A 254 66.30 21.15 39.49
C VAL A 254 67.45 20.78 38.57
N THR A 255 68.66 20.71 39.14
CA THR A 255 69.88 20.26 38.46
C THR A 255 70.26 18.87 38.96
N ILE A 256 70.50 17.97 38.00
CA ILE A 256 71.01 16.63 38.20
C ILE A 256 72.41 16.57 37.59
N SER A 257 73.43 16.37 38.42
CA SER A 257 74.82 16.23 38.01
C SER A 257 75.29 14.79 38.15
N ALA A 258 75.90 14.24 37.11
CA ALA A 258 76.50 12.91 37.07
C ALA A 258 78.00 13.03 36.79
N THR A 259 78.85 12.47 37.65
CA THR A 259 80.32 12.56 37.52
C THR A 259 80.94 11.17 37.45
N ASP A 260 81.74 10.91 36.41
CA ASP A 260 82.52 9.67 36.29
C ASP A 260 83.78 9.68 37.17
N ASP A 261 84.44 8.52 37.29
CA ASP A 261 85.72 8.36 38.00
C ASP A 261 86.94 8.26 37.06
N GLY A 262 86.79 8.70 35.80
CA GLY A 262 87.85 8.75 34.81
C GLY A 262 88.98 9.72 35.13
N SER A 263 90.03 9.76 34.28
CA SER A 263 91.20 10.63 34.50
C SER A 263 91.54 11.49 33.27
N PRO A 264 91.22 12.80 33.27
CA PRO A 264 90.50 13.55 34.32
C PRO A 264 89.01 13.17 34.39
N ALA A 265 88.42 13.22 35.60
CA ALA A 265 87.00 12.99 35.79
C ALA A 265 86.19 14.05 35.04
N ALA A 266 85.07 13.64 34.45
CA ALA A 266 84.18 14.52 33.72
C ALA A 266 82.74 14.43 34.27
N THR A 267 81.97 15.50 34.07
CA THR A 267 80.64 15.69 34.66
C THR A 267 79.65 16.12 33.60
N THR A 268 78.46 15.54 33.61
CA THR A 268 77.30 16.01 32.85
C THR A 268 76.24 16.55 33.79
N GLU A 269 75.63 17.68 33.43
CA GLU A 269 74.54 18.28 34.19
C GLU A 269 73.29 18.35 33.31
N VAL A 270 72.16 17.86 33.83
CA VAL A 270 70.83 18.01 33.24
C VAL A 270 70.03 18.90 34.17
N THR A 271 69.52 20.02 33.66
CA THR A 271 68.69 20.94 34.43
C THR A 271 67.31 21.04 33.80
N PHE A 272 66.26 20.89 34.61
CA PHE A 272 64.89 21.15 34.20
C PHE A 272 64.26 22.22 35.10
N ILE A 273 63.33 22.97 34.52
CA ILE A 273 62.64 24.07 35.19
C ILE A 273 61.17 23.71 35.28
N VAL A 274 60.59 23.80 36.47
CA VAL A 274 59.15 23.57 36.72
C VAL A 274 58.50 24.87 37.16
N GLU A 275 57.51 25.37 36.43
CA GLU A 275 56.63 26.47 36.86
C GLU A 275 55.32 25.89 37.40
N VAL A 276 55.09 26.04 38.70
CA VAL A 276 53.82 25.67 39.33
C VAL A 276 52.87 26.86 39.33
N LEU A 277 51.77 26.75 38.60
CA LEU A 277 50.73 27.77 38.48
C LEU A 277 49.75 27.73 39.66
N ASP A 278 49.26 28.91 40.05
CA ASP A 278 48.19 29.05 41.04
C ASP A 278 46.81 28.75 40.41
N ILE A 279 46.67 27.55 39.85
CA ILE A 279 45.44 27.08 39.20
C ILE A 279 45.09 25.72 39.77
N VAL A 280 43.87 25.60 40.30
CA VAL A 280 43.28 24.33 40.73
C VAL A 280 42.36 23.86 39.62
N ILE A 281 42.60 22.68 39.07
CA ILE A 281 41.79 22.12 37.97
C ILE A 281 40.41 21.73 38.53
N PRO A 282 39.30 22.26 37.98
CA PRO A 282 37.94 21.83 38.34
C PRO A 282 37.67 20.38 37.92
N GLU A 283 36.63 19.76 38.50
CA GLU A 283 36.14 18.46 38.02
C GLU A 283 35.41 18.63 36.67
N LEU A 284 35.80 17.81 35.68
CA LEU A 284 35.12 17.70 34.39
C LEU A 284 34.20 16.48 34.44
N SER A 285 32.91 16.68 34.21
CA SER A 285 31.93 15.58 34.15
C SER A 285 31.06 15.70 32.92
N ILE A 286 30.50 14.58 32.48
CA ILE A 286 29.65 14.50 31.30
C ILE A 286 28.25 14.01 31.67
N GLU A 287 27.25 14.54 30.97
CA GLU A 287 25.85 14.13 31.05
C GLU A 287 25.27 14.05 29.63
N GLY A 288 24.45 13.04 29.35
CA GLY A 288 23.85 12.87 28.03
C GLY A 288 23.37 11.46 27.79
N ASN A 289 22.67 11.24 26.67
CA ASN A 289 22.31 9.90 26.25
C ASN A 289 23.52 9.24 25.57
N THR A 290 23.91 8.05 26.05
CA THR A 290 25.03 7.27 25.52
C THR A 290 24.58 6.05 24.74
N SER A 291 23.30 5.95 24.38
CA SER A 291 22.76 4.85 23.56
C SER A 291 21.89 5.43 22.44
N ILE A 292 22.25 5.16 21.20
CA ILE A 292 21.55 5.63 19.99
C ILE A 292 21.29 4.47 19.05
N CYS A 293 20.35 4.66 18.13
CA CYS A 293 20.14 3.74 17.02
C CYS A 293 21.06 4.11 15.85
N ALA A 294 21.21 3.21 14.88
CA ALA A 294 21.72 3.59 13.56
C ALA A 294 20.92 4.80 13.03
N GLY A 295 21.63 5.86 12.61
CA GLY A 295 21.03 7.15 12.23
C GLY A 295 20.37 7.96 13.36
N GLY A 296 20.70 7.64 14.61
CA GLY A 296 20.32 8.46 15.78
C GLY A 296 21.41 9.47 16.13
N GLU A 297 21.02 10.55 16.80
CA GLU A 297 21.97 11.51 17.37
C GLU A 297 21.99 11.48 18.90
N ALA A 298 23.19 11.56 19.48
CA ALA A 298 23.42 11.71 20.91
C ALA A 298 24.01 13.08 21.19
N THR A 299 23.33 13.89 22.01
CA THR A 299 23.90 15.13 22.53
C THR A 299 24.49 14.90 23.91
N ILE A 300 25.80 15.10 24.03
CA ILE A 300 26.54 15.03 25.29
C ILE A 300 26.86 16.45 25.75
N THR A 301 26.69 16.69 27.04
CA THR A 301 26.98 17.96 27.71
C THR A 301 28.13 17.73 28.67
N ALA A 302 29.17 18.55 28.57
CA ALA A 302 30.26 18.60 29.53
C ALA A 302 30.00 19.72 30.54
N THR A 303 30.29 19.46 31.81
CA THR A 303 30.15 20.44 32.90
C THR A 303 31.46 20.59 33.68
N GLY A 304 31.75 21.83 34.09
CA GLY A 304 32.98 22.22 34.78
C GLY A 304 33.26 23.72 34.58
N ASP A 305 34.07 24.32 35.45
CA ASP A 305 34.40 25.77 35.40
C ASP A 305 35.68 26.01 34.57
N PHE A 306 35.62 25.68 33.29
CA PHE A 306 36.73 25.77 32.34
C PHE A 306 36.61 27.03 31.46
N ASP A 307 37.76 27.58 31.02
CA ASP A 307 37.81 28.69 30.05
C ASP A 307 37.31 28.24 28.67
N GLU A 308 37.66 27.01 28.28
CA GLU A 308 37.26 26.38 27.02
C GLU A 308 37.04 24.89 27.21
N ILE A 309 36.06 24.33 26.49
CA ILE A 309 35.84 22.89 26.40
C ILE A 309 35.93 22.49 24.94
N VAL A 310 36.78 21.51 24.64
CA VAL A 310 37.06 21.02 23.29
C VAL A 310 36.75 19.52 23.23
N TRP A 311 35.91 19.12 22.28
CA TRP A 311 35.53 17.73 22.06
C TRP A 311 36.51 17.03 21.12
N SER A 312 36.51 15.70 21.13
CA SER A 312 37.39 14.86 20.30
C SER A 312 37.32 15.14 18.79
N ASN A 313 36.19 15.66 18.30
CA ASN A 313 36.02 16.08 16.89
C ASN A 313 36.49 17.52 16.61
N GLY A 314 37.09 18.19 17.59
CA GLY A 314 37.56 19.58 17.50
C GLY A 314 36.49 20.64 17.74
N ASN A 315 35.24 20.26 18.02
CA ASN A 315 34.20 21.24 18.35
C ASN A 315 34.47 21.90 19.70
N VAL A 316 34.17 23.20 19.78
CA VAL A 316 34.34 23.99 21.00
C VAL A 316 32.97 24.32 21.60
N GLY A 317 32.81 24.10 22.90
CA GLY A 317 31.62 24.45 23.65
C GLY A 317 31.21 23.40 24.68
N VAL A 318 30.19 23.71 25.47
CA VAL A 318 29.72 22.84 26.58
C VAL A 318 28.87 21.64 26.12
N THR A 319 28.48 21.60 24.85
CA THR A 319 27.67 20.52 24.27
C THR A 319 28.22 20.10 22.92
N ASN A 320 28.16 18.81 22.61
CA ASN A 320 28.45 18.27 21.29
C ASN A 320 27.46 17.16 20.92
N THR A 321 27.22 17.02 19.63
CA THR A 321 26.29 16.03 19.08
C THR A 321 27.05 15.04 18.21
N TYR A 322 26.83 13.75 18.45
CA TYR A 322 27.41 12.63 17.72
C TYR A 322 26.31 11.88 16.98
N VAL A 323 26.56 11.48 15.73
CA VAL A 323 25.60 10.75 14.87
C VAL A 323 25.99 9.29 14.65
N PHE A 324 27.01 8.81 15.38
CA PHE A 324 27.50 7.45 15.32
C PHE A 324 28.10 7.02 16.67
N GLY A 325 28.15 5.71 16.91
CA GLY A 325 28.71 5.13 18.14
C GLY A 325 30.23 5.06 18.14
N GLY A 326 30.83 4.88 19.33
CA GLY A 326 32.27 4.75 19.47
C GLY A 326 32.84 5.32 20.76
N ASN A 327 34.19 5.32 20.85
CA ASN A 327 34.94 5.92 21.95
C ASN A 327 35.26 7.39 21.64
N PHE A 328 34.94 8.28 22.57
CA PHE A 328 35.17 9.72 22.44
C PHE A 328 35.80 10.28 23.72
N PHE A 329 36.29 11.51 23.64
CA PHE A 329 36.85 12.23 24.77
C PHE A 329 36.49 13.72 24.70
N VAL A 330 36.54 14.38 25.86
CA VAL A 330 36.34 15.83 26.00
C VAL A 330 37.43 16.41 26.88
N THR A 331 37.98 17.54 26.46
CA THR A 331 39.06 18.26 27.15
C THR A 331 38.53 19.57 27.73
N GLY A 332 38.70 19.77 29.04
CA GLY A 332 38.42 21.03 29.72
C GLY A 332 39.71 21.80 29.96
N GLN A 333 39.80 23.03 29.45
CA GLN A 333 40.99 23.88 29.53
C GLN A 333 40.76 25.07 30.47
N ILE A 334 41.71 25.33 31.36
CA ILE A 334 41.69 26.48 32.28
C ILE A 334 43.09 27.10 32.39
N GLY A 335 43.26 28.32 31.89
CA GLY A 335 44.56 28.96 31.75
C GLY A 335 45.51 28.15 30.85
N GLN A 336 46.55 27.56 31.44
CA GLN A 336 47.51 26.67 30.75
C GLN A 336 47.35 25.21 31.18
N CYS A 337 46.29 24.88 31.92
CA CYS A 337 46.00 23.55 32.43
C CYS A 337 44.89 22.91 31.62
N GLU A 338 44.89 21.59 31.54
CA GLU A 338 43.79 20.83 30.96
C GLU A 338 43.50 19.53 31.70
N THR A 339 42.31 18.99 31.50
CA THR A 339 41.90 17.66 31.95
C THR A 339 41.04 17.00 30.87
N VAL A 340 41.07 15.66 30.81
CA VAL A 340 40.39 14.88 29.77
C VAL A 340 39.48 13.85 30.40
N GLU A 341 38.24 13.75 29.92
CA GLU A 341 37.27 12.72 30.30
C GLU A 341 36.90 11.87 29.08
N TYR A 342 36.91 10.53 29.24
CA TYR A 342 36.60 9.57 28.18
C TYR A 342 35.19 8.99 28.33
N PHE A 343 34.51 8.73 27.21
CA PHE A 343 33.20 8.10 27.21
C PHE A 343 32.92 7.27 25.96
N PHE A 344 31.90 6.41 26.05
CA PHE A 344 31.46 5.53 24.97
C PHE A 344 30.00 5.81 24.62
N ILE A 345 29.69 5.89 23.33
CA ILE A 345 28.32 5.91 22.82
C ILE A 345 28.06 4.55 22.17
N ASP A 346 27.08 3.83 22.71
CA ASP A 346 26.57 2.58 22.18
C ASP A 346 25.62 2.84 21.01
N GLN A 347 25.81 2.14 19.90
CA GLN A 347 24.98 2.29 18.70
C GLN A 347 24.39 0.93 18.32
N SER A 348 23.07 0.79 18.49
CA SER A 348 22.35 -0.41 18.08
C SER A 348 22.17 -0.42 16.56
N PRO A 349 22.60 -1.48 15.85
CA PRO A 349 22.47 -1.54 14.40
C PRO A 349 21.01 -1.63 13.97
N TYR A 350 20.73 -1.23 12.74
CA TYR A 350 19.44 -1.50 12.11
C TYR A 350 19.26 -3.02 11.94
N PHE A 351 18.04 -3.51 12.17
CA PHE A 351 17.74 -4.94 12.13
C PHE A 351 16.61 -5.25 11.15
N LEU A 352 16.69 -6.42 10.51
CA LEU A 352 15.68 -6.94 9.61
C LEU A 352 14.85 -7.97 10.38
N PRO A 353 13.60 -7.68 10.79
CA PRO A 353 12.81 -8.64 11.53
C PRO A 353 12.45 -9.84 10.65
N ASP A 354 12.50 -11.04 11.21
CA ASP A 354 12.10 -12.27 10.52
C ASP A 354 10.60 -12.49 10.53
N VAL A 355 10.04 -12.96 9.40
CA VAL A 355 8.62 -13.32 9.30
C VAL A 355 8.43 -14.67 8.63
N VAL A 356 7.41 -15.39 9.08
CA VAL A 356 6.92 -16.64 8.51
C VAL A 356 5.57 -16.36 7.86
N ILE A 357 5.43 -16.71 6.58
CA ILE A 357 4.22 -16.53 5.78
C ILE A 357 3.56 -17.91 5.60
N ASP A 358 2.29 -18.06 6.01
CA ASP A 358 1.54 -19.32 5.89
C ASP A 358 0.08 -19.07 5.42
N PRO A 359 -0.32 -19.58 4.24
CA PRO A 359 0.53 -20.19 3.21
C PRO A 359 1.42 -19.12 2.52
N PRO A 360 2.57 -19.50 1.94
CA PRO A 360 3.49 -18.57 1.27
C PRO A 360 2.90 -17.89 0.02
N ALA A 361 1.81 -18.44 -0.52
CA ALA A 361 1.04 -17.87 -1.62
C ALA A 361 -0.43 -18.26 -1.47
N VAL A 362 -1.33 -17.43 -1.98
CA VAL A 362 -2.79 -17.55 -1.82
C VAL A 362 -3.49 -17.51 -3.16
N CYS A 363 -4.64 -18.19 -3.28
CA CYS A 363 -5.47 -18.03 -4.48
C CYS A 363 -6.13 -16.65 -4.51
N VAL A 364 -6.66 -16.24 -5.68
CA VAL A 364 -7.40 -14.98 -5.81
C VAL A 364 -8.54 -14.94 -4.77
N GLY A 365 -8.53 -13.91 -3.92
CA GLY A 365 -9.54 -13.73 -2.87
C GLY A 365 -9.30 -14.50 -1.56
N GLU A 366 -8.22 -15.27 -1.47
CA GLU A 366 -7.75 -15.87 -0.21
C GLU A 366 -6.73 -14.97 0.51
N THR A 367 -6.42 -15.33 1.75
CA THR A 367 -5.52 -14.59 2.64
C THR A 367 -4.43 -15.51 3.22
N ALA A 368 -3.28 -14.93 3.58
CA ALA A 368 -2.20 -15.59 4.30
C ALA A 368 -2.03 -14.96 5.67
N ILE A 369 -1.57 -15.76 6.63
CA ILE A 369 -1.16 -15.26 7.94
C ILE A 369 0.35 -15.09 7.94
N VAL A 370 0.80 -13.87 8.19
CA VAL A 370 2.21 -13.55 8.39
C VAL A 370 2.46 -13.38 9.88
N THR A 371 3.52 -14.01 10.37
CA THR A 371 3.90 -14.02 11.79
C THR A 371 5.34 -13.57 11.92
N VAL A 372 5.61 -12.54 12.73
CA VAL A 372 6.98 -12.16 13.10
C VAL A 372 7.62 -13.29 13.90
N ASP A 373 8.90 -13.59 13.69
CA ASP A 373 9.59 -14.72 14.33
C ASP A 373 9.41 -14.65 15.86
N PRO A 374 8.76 -15.66 16.48
CA PRO A 374 8.51 -15.67 17.92
C PRO A 374 9.76 -15.60 18.79
N THR A 375 10.94 -15.92 18.24
CA THR A 375 12.22 -15.82 18.96
C THR A 375 12.72 -14.39 19.08
N GLU A 376 12.35 -13.50 18.15
CA GLU A 376 12.75 -12.09 18.12
C GLU A 376 11.72 -11.17 18.80
N GLN A 377 10.45 -11.57 18.84
CA GLN A 377 9.36 -10.81 19.46
C GLN A 377 9.65 -10.26 20.88
N PRO A 378 10.37 -10.94 21.80
CA PRO A 378 10.67 -10.39 23.12
C PRO A 378 11.55 -9.12 23.10
N GLU A 379 12.27 -8.89 22.00
CA GLU A 379 13.13 -7.73 21.80
C GLU A 379 12.36 -6.55 21.18
N TYR A 380 11.12 -6.78 20.72
CA TYR A 380 10.31 -5.85 19.96
C TYR A 380 9.15 -5.26 20.78
N ASP A 381 8.85 -3.97 20.59
CA ASP A 381 7.82 -3.23 21.35
C ASP A 381 6.66 -2.77 20.44
N ILE A 382 6.95 -2.16 19.29
CA ILE A 382 5.92 -1.61 18.38
C ILE A 382 6.00 -2.28 17.01
N TYR A 383 4.85 -2.66 16.46
CA TYR A 383 4.70 -3.27 15.14
C TYR A 383 3.77 -2.43 14.27
N GLN A 384 4.14 -2.23 13.01
CA GLN A 384 3.32 -1.54 12.02
C GLN A 384 3.35 -2.29 10.69
N TRP A 385 2.18 -2.67 10.19
CA TRP A 385 1.98 -3.34 8.90
C TRP A 385 1.43 -2.34 7.89
N ASP A 386 2.19 -2.06 6.84
CA ASP A 386 1.77 -1.21 5.74
C ASP A 386 1.41 -2.06 4.51
N ALA A 387 0.16 -1.94 4.07
CA ALA A 387 -0.35 -2.53 2.84
C ALA A 387 -0.02 -1.67 1.61
N ASP A 388 -0.24 -2.22 0.41
CA ASP A 388 -0.08 -1.51 -0.87
C ASP A 388 1.25 -0.75 -0.97
N TRP A 389 2.32 -1.39 -0.49
CA TRP A 389 3.63 -0.74 -0.44
C TRP A 389 4.08 -0.41 -1.86
N ASN A 390 4.36 0.87 -2.13
CA ASN A 390 4.68 1.41 -3.45
C ASN A 390 3.58 1.24 -4.53
N GLY A 391 2.31 1.05 -4.15
CA GLY A 391 1.21 0.90 -5.11
C GLY A 391 1.17 -0.47 -5.80
N LEU A 392 1.84 -1.47 -5.21
CA LEU A 392 1.96 -2.83 -5.74
C LEU A 392 0.87 -3.79 -5.22
N GLY A 393 -0.21 -3.24 -4.64
CA GLY A 393 -1.36 -4.00 -4.17
C GLY A 393 -1.14 -4.68 -2.82
N GLY A 394 -2.21 -5.29 -2.31
CA GLY A 394 -2.26 -5.93 -0.99
C GLY A 394 -3.09 -5.13 0.01
N GLU A 395 -3.86 -5.84 0.82
CA GLU A 395 -4.71 -5.30 1.88
C GLU A 395 -4.42 -6.04 3.19
N VAL A 396 -4.22 -5.27 4.26
CA VAL A 396 -4.17 -5.81 5.63
C VAL A 396 -5.61 -6.00 6.10
N ILE A 397 -6.09 -7.24 6.16
CA ILE A 397 -7.45 -7.57 6.59
C ILE A 397 -7.61 -7.38 8.09
N ALA A 398 -6.63 -7.88 8.85
CA ALA A 398 -6.56 -7.73 10.30
C ALA A 398 -5.13 -7.95 10.78
N ASP A 399 -4.74 -7.31 11.88
CA ASP A 399 -3.48 -7.57 12.56
C ASP A 399 -3.66 -7.62 14.09
N ASN A 400 -2.72 -8.28 14.76
CA ASN A 400 -2.64 -8.33 16.23
C ASN A 400 -1.22 -7.99 16.70
N GLU A 401 -0.59 -7.02 16.06
CA GLU A 401 0.82 -6.62 16.26
C GLU A 401 1.81 -7.66 15.72
N THR A 402 1.91 -8.85 16.34
CA THR A 402 2.90 -9.88 15.97
C THR A 402 2.51 -10.68 14.73
N ASN A 403 1.24 -10.66 14.35
CA ASN A 403 0.72 -11.36 13.18
C ASN A 403 -0.23 -10.46 12.39
N ALA A 404 -0.30 -10.69 11.08
CA ALA A 404 -1.28 -10.05 10.21
C ALA A 404 -1.88 -11.05 9.22
N GLU A 405 -3.18 -10.93 9.00
CA GLU A 405 -3.92 -11.59 7.91
C GLU A 405 -3.94 -10.65 6.70
N LEU A 406 -3.34 -11.09 5.61
CA LEU A 406 -2.98 -10.27 4.47
C LEU A 406 -3.46 -10.93 3.17
N THR A 407 -3.94 -10.14 2.21
CA THR A 407 -4.21 -10.63 0.84
C THR A 407 -2.92 -10.72 0.03
N ALA A 408 -2.97 -11.22 -1.21
CA ALA A 408 -1.82 -11.13 -2.09
C ALA A 408 -1.44 -9.67 -2.42
N GLY A 409 -0.15 -9.36 -2.38
CA GLY A 409 0.38 -8.01 -2.57
C GLY A 409 1.69 -7.77 -1.82
N THR A 410 2.19 -6.53 -1.87
CA THR A 410 3.46 -6.13 -1.27
C THR A 410 3.25 -5.38 0.04
N TYR A 411 4.01 -5.76 1.07
CA TYR A 411 3.85 -5.24 2.42
C TYR A 411 5.18 -4.74 2.96
N ARG A 412 5.10 -3.70 3.80
CA ARG A 412 6.22 -3.28 4.66
C ARG A 412 5.82 -3.50 6.12
N LEU A 413 6.63 -4.26 6.83
CA LEU A 413 6.59 -4.37 8.30
C LEU A 413 7.66 -3.45 8.88
N LEU A 414 7.25 -2.51 9.71
CA LEU A 414 8.12 -1.65 10.49
C LEU A 414 8.02 -2.06 11.97
N ILE A 415 9.15 -2.32 12.61
CA ILE A 415 9.23 -2.68 14.03
C ILE A 415 10.05 -1.64 14.77
N THR A 416 9.65 -1.30 16.00
CA THR A 416 10.50 -0.59 16.96
C THR A 416 10.83 -1.51 18.13
N ASN A 417 12.10 -1.69 18.43
CA ASN A 417 12.57 -2.53 19.53
C ASN A 417 12.36 -1.87 20.91
N ASN A 418 12.62 -2.62 21.98
CA ASN A 418 12.49 -2.13 23.37
C ASN A 418 13.41 -0.94 23.71
N GLU A 419 14.42 -0.67 22.88
CA GLU A 419 15.37 0.44 23.02
C GLU A 419 14.99 1.66 22.18
N GLY A 420 13.92 1.57 21.38
CA GLY A 420 13.43 2.65 20.52
C GLY A 420 14.02 2.65 19.10
N CYS A 421 14.76 1.61 18.70
CA CYS A 421 15.36 1.49 17.38
C CYS A 421 14.44 0.81 16.37
N GLN A 422 14.46 1.32 15.14
CA GLN A 422 13.62 0.81 14.06
C GLN A 422 14.30 -0.32 13.29
N GLY A 423 13.49 -1.29 12.88
CA GLY A 423 13.82 -2.31 11.90
C GLY A 423 12.70 -2.41 10.87
N GLN A 424 13.01 -2.86 9.65
CA GLN A 424 12.04 -2.97 8.57
C GLN A 424 12.21 -4.26 7.80
N ARG A 425 11.09 -4.89 7.42
CA ARG A 425 11.06 -5.96 6.43
C ARG A 425 10.04 -5.65 5.36
N VAL A 426 10.46 -5.73 4.10
CA VAL A 426 9.52 -5.76 2.96
C VAL A 426 9.40 -7.20 2.50
N PHE A 427 8.17 -7.66 2.30
CA PHE A 427 7.88 -9.01 1.82
C PHE A 427 6.62 -9.00 0.97
N ILE A 428 6.43 -10.05 0.18
CA ILE A 428 5.27 -10.19 -0.71
C ILE A 428 4.51 -11.48 -0.33
N ILE A 429 3.20 -11.42 -0.48
CA ILE A 429 2.35 -12.61 -0.56
C ILE A 429 1.88 -12.72 -1.99
N GLU A 430 2.12 -13.86 -2.60
CA GLU A 430 1.76 -14.06 -3.99
C GLU A 430 0.32 -14.48 -4.19
N THR A 431 -0.21 -14.09 -5.34
CA THR A 431 -1.38 -14.79 -5.89
C THR A 431 -0.88 -16.00 -6.68
N ILE A 432 -1.28 -17.20 -6.28
CA ILE A 432 -1.14 -18.41 -7.09
C ILE A 432 -2.42 -18.69 -7.87
N GLY A 433 -2.28 -19.45 -8.95
CA GLY A 433 -3.35 -19.77 -9.88
C GLY A 433 -3.11 -19.13 -11.24
N SER A 434 -3.64 -19.78 -12.26
CA SER A 434 -3.52 -19.27 -13.62
C SER A 434 -4.34 -17.99 -13.82
N TYR A 435 -3.80 -17.03 -14.56
CA TYR A 435 -4.58 -15.92 -15.08
C TYR A 435 -5.50 -16.45 -16.17
N ILE A 436 -6.80 -16.22 -16.01
CA ILE A 436 -7.82 -16.57 -16.99
C ILE A 436 -8.49 -15.26 -17.45
N PRO A 437 -8.47 -14.95 -18.76
CA PRO A 437 -9.09 -13.74 -19.26
C PRO A 437 -10.61 -13.80 -19.09
N GLU A 438 -11.20 -12.66 -18.78
CA GLU A 438 -12.65 -12.49 -18.82
C GLU A 438 -13.10 -12.47 -20.29
N VAL A 439 -13.97 -13.43 -20.66
CA VAL A 439 -14.50 -13.57 -22.02
C VAL A 439 -16.01 -13.39 -21.96
N GLU A 440 -16.51 -12.32 -22.58
CA GLU A 440 -17.94 -12.15 -22.85
C GLU A 440 -18.26 -12.72 -24.24
N LEU A 441 -19.22 -13.65 -24.31
CA LEU A 441 -19.67 -14.27 -25.56
C LEU A 441 -21.10 -13.82 -25.87
N ASP A 442 -21.28 -13.26 -27.06
CA ASP A 442 -22.61 -12.99 -27.62
C ASP A 442 -23.20 -14.28 -28.24
N ALA A 443 -24.52 -14.29 -28.48
CA ALA A 443 -25.17 -15.37 -29.19
C ALA A 443 -24.68 -15.48 -30.64
N TYR A 444 -24.45 -16.71 -31.10
CA TYR A 444 -24.05 -17.00 -32.48
C TYR A 444 -25.29 -17.16 -33.35
N CYS A 445 -25.51 -16.21 -34.27
CA CYS A 445 -26.76 -16.06 -35.03
C CYS A 445 -26.69 -16.40 -36.52
N ASP A 446 -25.49 -16.62 -37.05
CA ASP A 446 -25.24 -16.90 -38.47
C ASP A 446 -25.00 -18.39 -38.73
N GLY A 447 -25.71 -19.25 -37.99
CA GLY A 447 -25.55 -20.71 -37.99
C GLY A 447 -24.50 -21.20 -36.99
N ILE A 448 -24.26 -22.51 -37.00
CA ILE A 448 -23.32 -23.17 -36.07
C ILE A 448 -21.89 -22.75 -36.44
N PRO A 449 -21.12 -22.09 -35.54
CA PRO A 449 -19.74 -21.72 -35.80
C PRO A 449 -18.86 -22.98 -35.97
N ASP A 450 -17.92 -22.92 -36.91
CA ASP A 450 -16.96 -24.02 -37.14
C ASP A 450 -16.06 -24.25 -35.91
N GLU A 451 -15.70 -23.17 -35.20
CA GLU A 451 -14.87 -23.20 -34.00
C GLU A 451 -15.08 -21.94 -33.13
N ILE A 452 -14.90 -22.09 -31.81
CA ILE A 452 -14.88 -21.00 -30.83
C ILE A 452 -13.55 -21.08 -30.09
N VAL A 453 -12.76 -20.01 -30.11
CA VAL A 453 -11.38 -20.00 -29.62
C VAL A 453 -11.31 -19.34 -28.25
N PHE A 454 -10.77 -20.06 -27.26
CA PHE A 454 -10.36 -19.54 -25.96
C PHE A 454 -8.84 -19.44 -25.96
N GLU A 455 -8.32 -18.24 -25.74
CA GLU A 455 -6.89 -17.92 -25.79
C GLU A 455 -6.56 -16.85 -24.74
N GLY A 456 -5.30 -16.81 -24.32
CA GLY A 456 -4.79 -15.79 -23.39
C GLY A 456 -4.85 -16.19 -21.93
N GLY A 457 -5.09 -17.47 -21.61
CA GLY A 457 -4.96 -18.01 -20.27
C GLY A 457 -3.54 -18.51 -20.03
N TYR A 458 -2.89 -18.05 -18.97
CA TYR A 458 -1.50 -18.40 -18.65
C TYR A 458 -1.30 -18.70 -17.16
N SER A 459 -0.52 -19.73 -16.85
CA SER A 459 -0.09 -20.04 -15.47
C SER A 459 1.00 -19.09 -14.98
N SER A 460 1.74 -18.45 -15.90
CA SER A 460 2.64 -17.33 -15.62
C SER A 460 2.79 -16.45 -16.88
N PRO A 461 2.87 -15.11 -16.74
CA PRO A 461 2.94 -14.21 -17.89
C PRO A 461 4.30 -14.31 -18.62
N THR A 462 4.31 -13.96 -19.92
CA THR A 462 5.53 -13.83 -20.75
C THR A 462 6.39 -12.64 -20.36
N GLU A 463 5.84 -11.73 -19.56
CA GLU A 463 6.43 -10.47 -19.13
C GLU A 463 6.15 -10.31 -17.62
N GLY A 464 7.10 -9.77 -16.88
CA GLY A 464 7.00 -9.59 -15.44
C GLY A 464 7.90 -8.46 -14.97
N ALA A 465 7.90 -8.23 -13.66
CA ALA A 465 8.78 -7.22 -13.06
C ALA A 465 10.08 -7.87 -12.57
N LEU A 466 11.20 -7.21 -12.84
CA LEU A 466 12.43 -7.32 -12.08
C LEU A 466 12.39 -6.29 -10.96
N LEU A 467 12.45 -6.76 -9.72
CA LEU A 467 12.49 -5.89 -8.54
C LEU A 467 13.86 -6.00 -7.90
N VAL A 468 14.50 -4.85 -7.70
CA VAL A 468 15.78 -4.75 -7.02
C VAL A 468 15.58 -3.89 -5.78
N TYR A 469 15.63 -4.51 -4.62
CA TYR A 469 15.53 -3.83 -3.33
C TYR A 469 16.92 -3.56 -2.83
N MET A 470 17.18 -2.30 -2.51
CA MET A 470 18.45 -1.81 -1.98
C MET A 470 18.20 -1.33 -0.57
N SER A 471 18.95 -1.84 0.41
CA SER A 471 18.89 -1.36 1.79
C SER A 471 20.26 -0.98 2.30
N SER A 472 20.29 -0.07 3.27
CA SER A 472 21.49 0.41 3.95
C SER A 472 21.16 0.69 5.41
N ASN A 473 22.12 0.42 6.29
CA ASN A 473 22.05 0.80 7.70
C ASN A 473 22.76 2.15 8.00
N GLU A 474 23.14 2.89 6.96
CA GLU A 474 23.79 4.21 7.02
C GLU A 474 22.83 5.33 6.62
N GLU A 475 22.83 6.46 7.33
CA GLU A 475 21.99 7.63 7.00
C GLU A 475 22.25 8.23 5.61
N SER A 476 23.43 7.96 5.06
CA SER A 476 23.79 8.39 3.70
C SER A 476 23.24 7.44 2.62
N GLY A 477 22.46 6.44 3.02
CA GLY A 477 21.99 5.36 2.17
C GLY A 477 23.17 4.58 1.63
N TRP A 478 23.28 4.52 0.30
CA TRP A 478 24.39 3.86 -0.40
C TRP A 478 25.58 4.80 -0.65
N GLY A 479 25.51 6.06 -0.22
CA GLY A 479 26.56 7.05 -0.43
C GLY A 479 26.94 7.19 -1.91
N GLY A 480 28.20 6.92 -2.23
CA GLY A 480 28.71 6.88 -3.60
C GLY A 480 28.59 5.52 -4.31
N SER A 481 28.25 4.46 -3.57
CA SER A 481 28.07 3.11 -4.11
C SER A 481 26.78 3.02 -4.91
N TYR A 482 26.78 2.19 -5.95
CA TYR A 482 25.61 2.00 -6.81
C TYR A 482 25.62 0.64 -7.50
N LEU A 483 24.47 0.24 -8.02
CA LEU A 483 24.32 -0.92 -8.90
C LEU A 483 24.16 -0.45 -10.34
N GLU A 484 24.73 -1.17 -11.29
CA GLU A 484 24.36 -1.09 -12.69
C GLU A 484 23.51 -2.32 -13.03
N LEU A 485 22.33 -2.07 -13.58
CA LEU A 485 21.46 -3.12 -14.11
C LEU A 485 21.65 -3.22 -15.63
N ILE A 486 21.95 -4.42 -16.09
CA ILE A 486 22.12 -4.76 -17.50
C ILE A 486 21.06 -5.81 -17.86
N ILE A 487 20.28 -5.54 -18.90
CA ILE A 487 19.32 -6.49 -19.47
C ILE A 487 19.71 -6.75 -20.92
N ASN A 488 19.86 -8.01 -21.31
CA ASN A 488 20.27 -8.45 -22.65
C ASN A 488 21.59 -7.85 -23.14
N GLY A 489 22.52 -7.58 -22.22
CA GLY A 489 23.82 -6.96 -22.51
C GLY A 489 23.76 -5.44 -22.73
N GLU A 490 22.61 -4.81 -22.51
CA GLU A 490 22.46 -3.36 -22.52
C GLU A 490 22.22 -2.81 -21.10
N SER A 491 22.96 -1.77 -20.72
CA SER A 491 22.76 -1.07 -19.44
C SER A 491 21.43 -0.33 -19.48
N VAL A 492 20.50 -0.69 -18.58
CA VAL A 492 19.14 -0.15 -18.51
C VAL A 492 18.97 0.87 -17.38
N GLY A 493 19.86 0.88 -16.38
CA GLY A 493 19.78 1.83 -15.28
C GLY A 493 20.94 1.74 -14.30
N ILE A 494 21.19 2.88 -13.65
CA ILE A 494 22.02 2.97 -12.45
C ILE A 494 21.08 3.07 -11.26
N LEU A 495 21.21 2.13 -10.33
CA LEU A 495 20.41 2.04 -9.12
C LEU A 495 21.24 2.53 -7.94
N THR A 496 20.68 3.43 -7.15
CA THR A 496 21.28 3.91 -5.91
C THR A 496 20.15 4.11 -4.90
N SER A 497 20.50 4.25 -3.63
CA SER A 497 19.56 4.53 -2.54
C SER A 497 20.08 5.73 -1.76
N PRO A 498 19.39 6.88 -1.78
CA PRO A 498 19.73 8.00 -0.90
C PRO A 498 19.19 7.81 0.53
N ASP A 499 18.30 6.83 0.74
CA ASP A 499 17.63 6.51 2.00
C ASP A 499 18.03 5.09 2.47
N ASP A 500 17.62 4.71 3.67
CA ASP A 500 17.85 3.38 4.27
C ASP A 500 17.25 2.23 3.44
N PHE A 501 16.24 2.52 2.62
CA PHE A 501 15.62 1.57 1.72
C PHE A 501 15.13 2.24 0.44
N THR A 502 15.50 1.70 -0.73
CA THR A 502 14.95 2.08 -2.03
C THR A 502 14.62 0.83 -2.85
N GLN A 503 13.47 0.87 -3.51
CA GLN A 503 13.05 -0.13 -4.48
C GLN A 503 13.21 0.41 -5.90
N HIS A 504 13.73 -0.43 -6.79
CA HIS A 504 13.70 -0.21 -8.23
C HIS A 504 12.91 -1.32 -8.93
N THR A 505 12.14 -0.95 -9.95
CA THR A 505 11.28 -1.86 -10.72
C THR A 505 11.53 -1.67 -12.20
N TYR A 506 11.70 -2.78 -12.92
CA TYR A 506 11.91 -2.81 -14.36
C TYR A 506 11.04 -3.90 -14.99
N ASP A 507 10.52 -3.65 -16.19
CA ASP A 507 9.83 -4.69 -16.96
C ASP A 507 10.87 -5.62 -17.60
N ILE A 508 10.66 -6.93 -17.47
CA ILE A 508 11.45 -7.99 -18.10
C ILE A 508 10.53 -8.97 -18.82
N ALA A 509 11.03 -9.60 -19.87
CA ALA A 509 10.33 -10.61 -20.64
C ALA A 509 11.01 -11.97 -20.53
N ALA A 510 10.30 -13.02 -20.95
CA ALA A 510 10.85 -14.36 -21.07
C ALA A 510 12.10 -14.36 -21.97
N ALA A 511 13.16 -15.04 -21.51
CA ALA A 511 14.48 -15.11 -22.15
C ALA A 511 15.33 -13.84 -22.13
N ASP A 512 14.93 -12.79 -21.40
CA ASP A 512 15.86 -11.71 -21.06
C ASP A 512 17.05 -12.25 -20.25
N ASP A 513 18.26 -11.72 -20.43
CA ASP A 513 19.43 -12.04 -19.60
C ASP A 513 19.73 -10.88 -18.67
N ILE A 514 19.70 -11.12 -17.36
CA ILE A 514 19.83 -10.08 -16.32
C ILE A 514 21.22 -10.18 -15.70
N GLU A 515 21.90 -9.05 -15.61
CA GLU A 515 23.15 -8.90 -14.88
C GLU A 515 23.09 -7.65 -13.99
N ILE A 516 23.48 -7.80 -12.72
CA ILE A 516 23.58 -6.69 -11.77
C ILE A 516 25.02 -6.61 -11.28
N ILE A 517 25.63 -5.45 -11.48
CA ILE A 517 27.02 -5.16 -11.12
C ILE A 517 27.04 -4.15 -9.98
N PHE A 518 27.74 -4.49 -8.91
CA PHE A 518 27.97 -3.59 -7.79
C PHE A 518 29.26 -2.78 -7.98
N TYR A 519 29.14 -1.46 -7.80
CA TYR A 519 30.24 -0.51 -7.77
C TYR A 519 30.37 0.07 -6.38
N GLU A 520 31.50 -0.24 -5.75
CA GLU A 520 31.83 0.16 -4.39
C GLU A 520 32.47 1.56 -4.34
N ASP A 521 32.03 2.38 -3.40
CA ASP A 521 32.72 3.58 -2.94
C ASP A 521 33.38 3.30 -1.59
N SER A 522 34.69 3.54 -1.50
CA SER A 522 35.51 3.32 -0.30
C SER A 522 35.10 4.13 0.93
N SER A 523 34.17 5.09 0.79
CA SER A 523 33.63 5.89 1.90
C SER A 523 32.46 5.23 2.63
N ILE A 524 31.94 4.11 2.13
CA ILE A 524 30.81 3.37 2.72
C ILE A 524 31.28 1.95 3.04
N ASP A 525 30.97 1.48 4.25
CA ASP A 525 31.20 0.09 4.63
C ASP A 525 30.21 -0.82 3.90
N THR A 526 30.69 -1.78 3.11
CA THR A 526 29.81 -2.67 2.34
C THR A 526 29.04 -3.65 3.21
N ASP A 527 29.49 -3.91 4.43
CA ASP A 527 28.83 -4.82 5.38
C ASP A 527 27.46 -4.30 5.85
N VAL A 528 27.18 -3.01 5.64
CA VAL A 528 25.90 -2.37 5.98
C VAL A 528 24.90 -2.34 4.82
N LEU A 529 25.28 -2.81 3.64
CA LEU A 529 24.48 -2.76 2.43
C LEU A 529 23.91 -4.15 2.09
N SER A 530 22.67 -4.21 1.62
CA SER A 530 22.12 -5.47 1.10
C SER A 530 21.17 -5.28 -0.08
N VAL A 531 21.11 -6.31 -0.93
CA VAL A 531 20.29 -6.35 -2.14
C VAL A 531 19.38 -7.57 -2.16
N SER A 532 18.10 -7.38 -2.46
CA SER A 532 17.17 -8.46 -2.78
C SER A 532 16.73 -8.36 -4.24
N VAL A 533 16.89 -9.43 -5.01
CA VAL A 533 16.48 -9.48 -6.43
C VAL A 533 15.32 -10.44 -6.61
N TYR A 534 14.20 -9.95 -7.15
CA TYR A 534 13.07 -10.77 -7.59
C TYR A 534 13.02 -10.78 -9.12
N ASN A 535 13.17 -11.97 -9.70
CA ASN A 535 13.30 -12.14 -11.13
C ASN A 535 11.98 -12.69 -11.70
N CYS A 536 11.20 -11.82 -12.33
CA CYS A 536 9.90 -12.10 -12.95
C CYS A 536 8.76 -12.37 -11.98
N GLY A 537 8.34 -11.30 -11.31
CA GLY A 537 7.27 -11.34 -10.32
C GLY A 537 7.84 -11.20 -8.93
N PHE A 538 7.23 -11.87 -7.96
CA PHE A 538 7.46 -11.59 -6.54
C PHE A 538 7.90 -12.82 -5.73
N LEU A 539 8.14 -13.97 -6.37
CA LEU A 539 8.64 -15.19 -5.72
C LEU A 539 10.14 -15.15 -5.51
N ASN A 540 10.55 -15.73 -4.37
CA ASN A 540 11.92 -16.17 -4.10
C ASN A 540 12.97 -15.09 -4.41
N ALA A 541 13.07 -14.11 -3.52
CA ALA A 541 14.15 -13.15 -3.56
C ALA A 541 15.51 -13.85 -3.48
N THR A 542 16.40 -13.55 -4.42
CA THR A 542 17.82 -13.82 -4.23
C THR A 542 18.36 -12.75 -3.28
N GLN A 543 18.66 -13.14 -2.05
CA GLN A 543 19.23 -12.26 -1.03
C GLN A 543 20.75 -12.20 -1.16
N ILE A 544 21.29 -10.98 -1.21
CA ILE A 544 22.71 -10.71 -1.39
C ILE A 544 23.12 -9.70 -0.31
N SER A 545 23.72 -10.21 0.76
CA SER A 545 24.18 -9.42 1.92
C SER A 545 25.71 -9.28 1.99
N ASP A 546 26.46 -10.00 1.14
CA ASP A 546 27.91 -9.93 1.04
C ASP A 546 28.26 -9.32 -0.33
N LEU A 547 28.31 -7.99 -0.37
CA LEU A 547 28.51 -7.23 -1.60
C LEU A 547 30.00 -7.01 -1.85
N THR A 548 30.50 -7.64 -2.91
CA THR A 548 31.86 -7.40 -3.42
C THR A 548 31.78 -6.72 -4.79
N ALA A 549 32.68 -5.76 -5.04
CA ALA A 549 32.70 -5.03 -6.31
C ALA A 549 32.78 -6.00 -7.50
N GLY A 550 31.82 -5.90 -8.43
CA GLY A 550 31.65 -6.82 -9.55
C GLY A 550 30.23 -7.35 -9.71
N THR A 551 30.05 -8.37 -10.55
CA THR A 551 28.73 -8.98 -10.82
C THR A 551 28.24 -9.71 -9.58
N ILE A 552 27.15 -9.21 -8.98
CA ILE A 552 26.53 -9.79 -7.78
C ILE A 552 25.34 -10.70 -8.12
N TYR A 553 24.71 -10.50 -9.28
CA TYR A 553 23.61 -11.32 -9.78
C TYR A 553 23.75 -11.50 -11.29
N SER A 554 23.56 -12.73 -11.78
CA SER A 554 23.48 -13.01 -13.21
C SER A 554 22.61 -14.24 -13.45
N GLY A 555 21.66 -14.13 -14.36
CA GLY A 555 20.80 -15.23 -14.76
C GLY A 555 19.75 -14.81 -15.80
N PRO A 556 19.15 -15.78 -16.52
CA PRO A 556 18.03 -15.50 -17.39
C PRO A 556 16.81 -15.06 -16.57
N SER A 557 15.94 -14.27 -17.19
CA SER A 557 14.61 -13.96 -16.70
C SER A 557 13.86 -15.25 -16.39
N GLU A 558 13.28 -15.33 -15.20
CA GLU A 558 12.46 -16.48 -14.81
C GLU A 558 11.04 -16.42 -15.38
N CYS A 559 10.71 -15.38 -16.16
CA CYS A 559 9.47 -15.31 -16.93
C CYS A 559 9.40 -16.49 -17.90
N ASN A 560 8.42 -17.35 -17.69
CA ASN A 560 8.06 -18.40 -18.64
C ASN A 560 6.57 -18.24 -18.93
N ALA A 561 6.17 -18.16 -20.20
CA ALA A 561 4.76 -18.28 -20.54
C ALA A 561 4.40 -19.75 -20.67
N GLU A 562 3.72 -20.25 -19.66
CA GLU A 562 3.07 -21.53 -19.71
C GLU A 562 1.55 -21.31 -19.85
N PRO A 563 0.88 -22.06 -20.75
CA PRO A 563 -0.57 -21.97 -20.87
C PRO A 563 -1.21 -22.40 -19.54
N ALA A 564 -2.31 -21.74 -19.17
CA ALA A 564 -3.03 -22.06 -17.94
C ALA A 564 -3.45 -23.53 -17.95
N VAL A 565 -2.95 -24.31 -16.98
CA VAL A 565 -3.23 -25.75 -16.90
C VAL A 565 -4.53 -25.97 -16.12
N GLY A 566 -5.38 -26.86 -16.61
CA GLY A 566 -6.67 -27.13 -15.99
C GLY A 566 -7.45 -28.20 -16.75
N THR A 567 -8.77 -28.18 -16.67
CA THR A 567 -9.61 -29.13 -17.40
C THR A 567 -10.86 -28.47 -17.94
N TRP A 568 -11.04 -28.51 -19.26
CA TRP A 568 -12.29 -28.16 -19.93
C TRP A 568 -13.31 -29.28 -19.80
N ASN A 569 -14.54 -28.92 -19.46
CA ASN A 569 -15.69 -29.81 -19.46
C ASN A 569 -16.94 -29.06 -19.93
N CYS A 570 -17.80 -29.74 -20.68
CA CYS A 570 -19.13 -29.22 -21.02
C CYS A 570 -20.15 -29.83 -20.07
N LEU A 571 -20.73 -29.00 -19.21
CA LEU A 571 -21.68 -29.41 -18.18
C LEU A 571 -23.05 -29.73 -18.79
N SER A 572 -23.46 -28.94 -19.79
CA SER A 572 -24.72 -29.13 -20.51
C SER A 572 -24.62 -28.61 -21.95
N GLY A 573 -25.34 -29.26 -22.88
CA GLY A 573 -25.41 -28.83 -24.28
C GLY A 573 -25.68 -29.96 -25.29
N PRO A 574 -26.02 -29.63 -26.54
CA PRO A 574 -26.21 -30.60 -27.62
C PRO A 574 -24.93 -31.39 -27.96
N VAL A 575 -25.06 -32.70 -28.19
CA VAL A 575 -23.94 -33.60 -28.53
C VAL A 575 -23.93 -34.00 -30.01
N PRO A 576 -22.76 -34.24 -30.64
CA PRO A 576 -21.41 -34.29 -30.05
C PRO A 576 -20.61 -32.98 -30.12
N TRP A 577 -20.03 -32.54 -29.02
CA TRP A 577 -19.06 -31.44 -28.98
C TRP A 577 -17.64 -31.97 -28.76
N SER A 578 -16.62 -31.15 -29.00
CA SER A 578 -15.22 -31.48 -28.67
C SER A 578 -14.35 -30.24 -28.41
N PHE A 579 -13.20 -30.45 -27.77
CA PHE A 579 -12.15 -29.44 -27.61
C PHE A 579 -10.88 -29.85 -28.36
N SER A 580 -10.09 -28.88 -28.84
CA SER A 580 -8.75 -29.14 -29.42
C SER A 580 -7.76 -29.64 -28.37
N ASN A 581 -7.81 -29.08 -27.16
CA ASN A 581 -7.10 -29.51 -25.96
C ASN A 581 -8.06 -29.40 -24.77
N THR A 582 -8.14 -30.44 -23.93
CA THR A 582 -8.99 -30.41 -22.73
C THR A 582 -8.23 -30.03 -21.47
N ASN A 583 -6.90 -29.94 -21.50
CA ASN A 583 -6.07 -29.86 -20.30
C ASN A 583 -5.44 -28.47 -20.09
N GLU A 584 -5.70 -27.53 -20.98
CA GLU A 584 -5.16 -26.17 -20.96
C GLU A 584 -6.30 -25.21 -21.32
N TYR A 585 -6.27 -23.99 -20.78
CA TYR A 585 -7.28 -22.97 -21.07
C TYR A 585 -7.30 -22.64 -22.56
N ASP A 586 -6.11 -22.43 -23.13
CA ASP A 586 -5.91 -22.13 -24.54
C ASP A 586 -6.35 -23.33 -25.40
N ALA A 587 -7.60 -23.29 -25.83
CA ALA A 587 -8.30 -24.39 -26.47
C ALA A 587 -9.38 -23.87 -27.42
N THR A 588 -9.76 -24.74 -28.34
CA THR A 588 -10.79 -24.46 -29.34
C THR A 588 -11.97 -25.38 -29.08
N PHE A 589 -13.15 -24.81 -28.84
CA PHE A 589 -14.40 -25.53 -28.70
C PHE A 589 -15.09 -25.71 -30.06
N TYR A 590 -15.54 -26.92 -30.35
CA TYR A 590 -16.23 -27.29 -31.59
C TYR A 590 -17.67 -27.74 -31.28
N PRO A 591 -18.67 -26.86 -31.41
CA PRO A 591 -20.08 -27.22 -31.28
C PRO A 591 -20.58 -27.98 -32.52
N SER A 592 -21.69 -28.71 -32.39
CA SER A 592 -22.24 -29.53 -33.48
C SER A 592 -23.68 -29.25 -33.85
N ASP A 593 -24.42 -28.57 -32.99
CA ASP A 593 -25.85 -28.32 -33.17
C ASP A 593 -26.24 -26.98 -32.54
N TYR A 594 -27.44 -26.52 -32.85
CA TYR A 594 -28.03 -25.36 -32.19
C TYR A 594 -28.42 -25.71 -30.74
N GLY A 595 -28.23 -24.76 -29.82
CA GLY A 595 -28.54 -24.92 -28.41
C GLY A 595 -27.76 -23.98 -27.49
N LEU A 596 -28.04 -24.08 -26.20
CA LEU A 596 -27.25 -23.46 -25.15
C LEU A 596 -26.22 -24.48 -24.63
N TYR A 597 -24.95 -24.12 -24.71
CA TYR A 597 -23.84 -24.88 -24.14
C TYR A 597 -23.34 -24.18 -22.88
N GLU A 598 -23.22 -24.94 -21.79
CA GLU A 598 -22.53 -24.51 -20.58
C GLU A 598 -21.19 -25.25 -20.53
N ILE A 599 -20.10 -24.52 -20.75
CA ILE A 599 -18.74 -25.06 -20.70
C ILE A 599 -17.96 -24.42 -19.56
N CYS A 600 -17.18 -25.21 -18.84
CA CYS A 600 -16.37 -24.73 -17.73
C CYS A 600 -14.92 -25.20 -17.88
N PHE A 601 -14.00 -24.29 -17.59
CA PHE A 601 -12.60 -24.60 -17.38
C PHE A 601 -12.31 -24.61 -15.87
N THR A 602 -11.92 -25.76 -15.34
CA THR A 602 -11.47 -25.90 -13.94
C THR A 602 -9.96 -25.75 -13.90
N GLU A 603 -9.46 -24.69 -13.27
CA GLU A 603 -8.02 -24.43 -13.13
C GLU A 603 -7.36 -25.40 -12.13
N GLU A 604 -6.14 -25.86 -12.40
CA GLU A 604 -5.52 -26.96 -11.63
C GLU A 604 -5.05 -26.56 -10.21
N VAL A 605 -4.52 -25.36 -10.03
CA VAL A 605 -3.86 -24.95 -8.78
C VAL A 605 -4.87 -24.58 -7.70
N CYS A 606 -5.82 -23.71 -8.05
CA CYS A 606 -6.82 -23.14 -7.17
C CYS A 606 -8.19 -23.82 -7.30
N GLN A 607 -8.36 -24.77 -8.23
CA GLN A 607 -9.60 -25.53 -8.42
C GLN A 607 -10.82 -24.60 -8.65
N THR A 608 -10.58 -23.47 -9.30
CA THR A 608 -11.61 -22.46 -9.62
C THR A 608 -12.22 -22.77 -10.98
N ASP A 609 -13.55 -22.72 -11.05
CA ASP A 609 -14.30 -22.96 -12.28
C ASP A 609 -14.61 -21.65 -13.01
N TYR A 610 -14.22 -21.57 -14.29
CA TYR A 610 -14.54 -20.48 -15.20
C TYR A 610 -15.55 -20.99 -16.23
N CYS A 611 -16.82 -20.64 -16.03
CA CYS A 611 -17.93 -21.14 -16.85
C CYS A 611 -18.44 -20.09 -17.85
N TYR A 612 -18.76 -20.55 -19.05
CA TYR A 612 -19.23 -19.76 -20.18
C TYR A 612 -20.50 -20.37 -20.74
N ASP A 613 -21.53 -19.53 -20.88
CA ASP A 613 -22.77 -19.87 -21.57
C ASP A 613 -22.67 -19.44 -23.04
N ILE A 614 -22.77 -20.41 -23.94
CA ILE A 614 -22.68 -20.20 -25.39
C ILE A 614 -24.03 -20.51 -26.01
N GLU A 615 -24.74 -19.48 -26.44
CA GLU A 615 -25.99 -19.60 -27.18
C GLU A 615 -25.71 -19.67 -28.68
N ILE A 616 -26.10 -20.77 -29.32
CA ILE A 616 -26.03 -20.96 -30.77
C ILE A 616 -27.45 -21.15 -31.28
N THR A 617 -28.00 -20.14 -31.95
CA THR A 617 -29.40 -20.12 -32.40
C THR A 617 -29.55 -19.27 -33.67
N GLU A 618 -30.79 -19.06 -34.11
CA GLU A 618 -31.15 -18.06 -35.12
C GLU A 618 -32.30 -17.20 -34.56
N GLU A 619 -32.63 -16.12 -35.25
CA GLU A 619 -33.83 -15.34 -34.89
C GLU A 619 -35.07 -16.27 -34.89
N PRO A 620 -35.88 -16.27 -33.81
CA PRO A 620 -37.00 -17.20 -33.69
C PRO A 620 -38.12 -16.80 -34.67
N ASP A 621 -38.99 -17.75 -35.00
CA ASP A 621 -40.21 -17.50 -35.78
C ASP A 621 -41.46 -17.93 -34.99
N VAL A 622 -42.56 -17.20 -35.15
CA VAL A 622 -43.81 -17.47 -34.42
C VAL A 622 -45.04 -17.21 -35.26
N SER A 623 -46.02 -18.10 -35.16
CA SER A 623 -47.37 -17.90 -35.68
C SER A 623 -48.42 -18.32 -34.66
N LEU A 624 -49.60 -17.70 -34.72
CA LEU A 624 -50.72 -18.00 -33.83
C LEU A 624 -51.84 -18.71 -34.59
N VAL A 625 -52.38 -19.77 -33.99
CA VAL A 625 -53.52 -20.52 -34.53
C VAL A 625 -54.56 -20.80 -33.44
N THR A 626 -55.83 -20.82 -33.84
CA THR A 626 -56.94 -21.20 -32.97
C THR A 626 -57.99 -21.99 -33.76
N SER A 627 -58.80 -22.79 -33.08
CA SER A 627 -59.91 -23.53 -33.71
C SER A 627 -61.11 -22.64 -34.01
N GLU A 628 -61.35 -21.63 -33.18
CA GLU A 628 -62.49 -20.72 -33.26
C GLU A 628 -62.04 -19.31 -32.82
N ASP A 629 -62.28 -18.32 -33.67
CA ASP A 629 -61.96 -16.90 -33.43
C ASP A 629 -63.19 -16.06 -33.02
N LEU A 630 -64.40 -16.61 -33.15
CA LEU A 630 -65.66 -16.08 -32.62
C LEU A 630 -66.12 -16.90 -31.40
N LEU A 631 -66.28 -16.25 -30.26
CA LEU A 631 -66.69 -16.84 -28.98
C LEU A 631 -68.08 -16.35 -28.60
N CYS A 632 -69.03 -17.27 -28.61
CA CYS A 632 -70.44 -16.97 -28.32
C CYS A 632 -70.79 -17.30 -26.87
N ASP A 633 -71.62 -16.47 -26.24
CA ASP A 633 -72.21 -16.74 -24.92
C ASP A 633 -71.19 -17.08 -23.80
N GLY A 634 -69.98 -16.50 -23.90
CA GLY A 634 -68.89 -16.76 -22.96
C GLY A 634 -68.11 -18.05 -23.22
N ASP A 635 -68.19 -18.61 -24.43
CA ASP A 635 -67.35 -19.71 -24.89
C ASP A 635 -65.85 -19.40 -24.69
N GLU A 636 -65.05 -20.48 -24.58
CA GLU A 636 -63.60 -20.41 -24.46
C GLU A 636 -62.93 -21.00 -25.68
N THR A 637 -61.80 -20.40 -26.08
CA THR A 637 -60.93 -20.95 -27.14
C THR A 637 -59.49 -20.99 -26.68
N THR A 638 -58.74 -21.96 -27.18
CA THR A 638 -57.29 -22.05 -26.98
C THR A 638 -56.58 -21.49 -28.21
N VAL A 639 -55.69 -20.53 -27.97
CA VAL A 639 -54.74 -20.02 -28.95
C VAL A 639 -53.41 -20.74 -28.74
N PHE A 640 -52.90 -21.37 -29.79
CA PHE A 640 -51.59 -22.03 -29.81
C PHE A 640 -50.59 -21.13 -30.53
N ALA A 641 -49.42 -20.95 -29.93
CA ALA A 641 -48.24 -20.42 -30.59
C ALA A 641 -47.46 -21.58 -31.20
N ASP A 642 -47.36 -21.59 -32.52
CA ASP A 642 -46.44 -22.44 -33.26
C ASP A 642 -45.10 -21.70 -33.37
N ILE A 643 -44.06 -22.26 -32.77
CA ILE A 643 -42.80 -21.59 -32.48
C ILE A 643 -41.68 -22.40 -33.12
N THR A 644 -40.83 -21.72 -33.88
CA THR A 644 -39.55 -22.26 -34.33
C THR A 644 -38.44 -21.50 -33.64
N ASP A 645 -37.72 -22.17 -32.75
CA ASP A 645 -36.51 -21.67 -32.08
C ASP A 645 -35.48 -22.79 -32.08
N LEU A 646 -34.43 -22.63 -32.90
CA LEU A 646 -33.46 -23.69 -33.14
C LEU A 646 -32.62 -24.00 -31.89
N GLY A 647 -32.29 -22.97 -31.10
CA GLY A 647 -31.52 -23.11 -29.85
C GLY A 647 -32.35 -23.54 -28.63
N GLY A 648 -33.68 -23.42 -28.69
CA GLY A 648 -34.57 -23.75 -27.57
C GLY A 648 -34.41 -22.87 -26.34
N THR A 649 -33.82 -21.67 -26.50
CA THR A 649 -33.53 -20.68 -25.45
C THR A 649 -34.54 -19.54 -25.40
N ALA A 650 -35.47 -19.47 -26.36
CA ALA A 650 -36.35 -18.32 -26.49
C ALA A 650 -37.35 -18.18 -25.34
N ASN A 651 -37.46 -16.96 -24.82
CA ASN A 651 -38.47 -16.58 -23.85
C ASN A 651 -39.78 -16.23 -24.56
N ILE A 652 -40.90 -16.77 -24.06
CA ILE A 652 -42.24 -16.57 -24.63
C ILE A 652 -43.03 -15.59 -23.76
N ASN A 653 -43.45 -14.45 -24.31
CA ASN A 653 -44.18 -13.40 -23.60
C ASN A 653 -45.51 -13.09 -24.29
N TRP A 654 -46.62 -13.30 -23.60
CA TRP A 654 -47.98 -13.11 -24.11
C TRP A 654 -48.58 -11.78 -23.65
N SER A 655 -49.42 -11.17 -24.48
CA SER A 655 -50.23 -10.04 -24.02
C SER A 655 -51.24 -10.48 -22.96
N ALA A 656 -51.38 -9.68 -21.90
CA ALA A 656 -52.38 -9.89 -20.87
C ALA A 656 -53.80 -9.90 -21.47
N PRO A 657 -54.66 -10.89 -21.13
CA PRO A 657 -54.60 -11.74 -19.94
C PRO A 657 -53.85 -13.07 -20.10
N GLY A 658 -53.08 -13.28 -21.17
CA GLY A 658 -52.27 -14.47 -21.36
C GLY A 658 -51.20 -14.66 -20.27
N THR A 659 -50.77 -15.91 -20.09
CA THR A 659 -49.66 -16.30 -19.23
C THR A 659 -48.40 -16.50 -20.07
N ASP A 660 -47.27 -16.00 -19.58
CA ASP A 660 -45.95 -16.14 -20.22
C ASP A 660 -45.37 -17.55 -20.07
N GLY A 661 -44.36 -17.88 -20.89
CA GLY A 661 -43.61 -19.14 -20.80
C GLY A 661 -44.35 -20.40 -21.25
N VAL A 662 -45.55 -20.26 -21.83
CA VAL A 662 -46.37 -21.36 -22.34
C VAL A 662 -46.63 -21.21 -23.84
N THR A 663 -46.74 -22.33 -24.55
CA THR A 663 -47.03 -22.35 -26.00
C THR A 663 -48.52 -22.26 -26.33
N GLN A 664 -49.38 -22.19 -25.31
CA GLN A 664 -50.82 -22.08 -25.49
C GLN A 664 -51.46 -21.28 -24.36
N ASN A 665 -52.47 -20.48 -24.70
CA ASN A 665 -53.29 -19.74 -23.74
C ASN A 665 -54.77 -19.97 -24.06
N THR A 666 -55.60 -20.10 -23.02
CA THR A 666 -57.06 -20.19 -23.16
C THR A 666 -57.68 -18.83 -22.84
N PHE A 667 -58.53 -18.35 -23.74
CA PHE A 667 -59.22 -17.07 -23.60
C PHE A 667 -60.73 -17.29 -23.55
N SER A 668 -61.37 -16.57 -22.63
CA SER A 668 -62.82 -16.41 -22.55
C SER A 668 -63.14 -14.99 -22.09
N PHE A 669 -64.27 -14.46 -22.53
CA PHE A 669 -64.68 -13.10 -22.23
C PHE A 669 -66.12 -13.11 -21.71
N SER A 670 -66.37 -12.32 -20.67
CA SER A 670 -67.70 -12.22 -20.06
C SER A 670 -68.59 -11.13 -20.66
N ASN A 671 -68.06 -10.38 -21.64
CA ASN A 671 -68.72 -9.24 -22.28
C ASN A 671 -68.37 -9.24 -23.76
N THR A 672 -69.21 -8.63 -24.59
CA THR A 672 -68.91 -8.39 -26.01
C THR A 672 -67.64 -7.55 -26.15
N THR A 673 -66.62 -8.08 -26.83
CA THR A 673 -65.32 -7.43 -26.97
C THR A 673 -64.54 -7.98 -28.16
N THR A 674 -63.62 -7.19 -28.68
CA THR A 674 -62.56 -7.66 -29.59
C THR A 674 -61.24 -7.59 -28.85
N TYR A 675 -60.56 -8.73 -28.71
CA TYR A 675 -59.26 -8.83 -28.07
C TYR A 675 -58.22 -9.32 -29.08
N ASN A 676 -57.08 -8.64 -29.17
CA ASN A 676 -55.99 -9.08 -30.03
C ASN A 676 -54.95 -9.84 -29.20
N ALA A 677 -55.00 -11.18 -29.23
CA ALA A 677 -54.00 -12.00 -28.57
C ALA A 677 -52.68 -11.84 -29.31
N SER A 678 -51.61 -11.51 -28.59
CA SER A 678 -50.28 -11.38 -29.18
C SER A 678 -49.23 -12.10 -28.34
N VAL A 679 -48.21 -12.61 -29.01
CA VAL A 679 -47.06 -13.26 -28.37
C VAL A 679 -45.78 -12.68 -28.97
N THR A 680 -44.81 -12.41 -28.12
CA THR A 680 -43.46 -11.99 -28.48
C THR A 680 -42.49 -13.06 -27.99
N ILE A 681 -41.60 -13.51 -28.87
CA ILE A 681 -40.63 -14.55 -28.59
C ILE A 681 -39.25 -13.96 -28.82
N THR A 682 -38.36 -14.09 -27.83
CA THR A 682 -37.04 -13.46 -27.84
C THR A 682 -35.96 -14.45 -27.40
N ASN A 683 -34.90 -14.60 -28.19
CA ASN A 683 -33.66 -15.29 -27.83
C ASN A 683 -32.47 -14.34 -28.02
N GLY A 684 -31.22 -14.81 -27.86
CA GLY A 684 -30.03 -13.97 -28.01
C GLY A 684 -29.82 -13.38 -29.41
N CYS A 685 -30.49 -13.92 -30.44
CA CYS A 685 -30.34 -13.50 -31.82
C CYS A 685 -31.41 -12.54 -32.33
N GLY A 686 -32.53 -12.40 -31.62
CA GLY A 686 -33.58 -11.47 -32.01
C GLY A 686 -34.93 -11.78 -31.41
N SER A 687 -35.97 -11.21 -32.01
CA SER A 687 -37.33 -11.40 -31.53
C SER A 687 -38.36 -11.43 -32.66
N ALA A 688 -39.30 -12.37 -32.59
CA ALA A 688 -40.46 -12.41 -33.47
C ALA A 688 -41.75 -12.17 -32.69
N GLN A 689 -42.77 -11.64 -33.39
CA GLN A 689 -44.08 -11.36 -32.81
C GLN A 689 -45.20 -11.79 -33.76
N ALA A 690 -46.25 -12.38 -33.19
CA ALA A 690 -47.48 -12.71 -33.90
C ALA A 690 -48.70 -12.21 -33.13
N SER A 691 -49.78 -11.88 -33.84
CA SER A 691 -51.06 -11.43 -33.27
C SER A 691 -52.27 -12.06 -33.97
N LEU A 692 -53.31 -12.37 -33.21
CA LEU A 692 -54.55 -13.00 -33.66
C LEU A 692 -55.76 -12.34 -32.97
N PRO A 693 -56.70 -11.73 -33.72
CA PRO A 693 -57.91 -11.16 -33.13
C PRO A 693 -58.91 -12.26 -32.74
N LEU A 694 -59.51 -12.10 -31.55
CA LEU A 694 -60.62 -12.88 -31.01
C LEU A 694 -61.83 -11.97 -30.82
N TYR A 695 -62.98 -12.42 -31.26
CA TYR A 695 -64.25 -11.71 -31.17
C TYR A 695 -65.15 -12.44 -30.17
N SER A 696 -65.65 -11.75 -29.16
CA SER A 696 -66.65 -12.30 -28.25
C SER A 696 -67.96 -11.54 -28.41
N GLN A 697 -69.06 -12.27 -28.54
CA GLN A 697 -70.42 -11.75 -28.64
C GLN A 697 -71.37 -12.65 -27.83
N TYR A 698 -72.55 -12.13 -27.50
CA TYR A 698 -73.61 -12.87 -26.81
C TYR A 698 -74.83 -12.97 -27.71
N THR A 699 -75.57 -14.07 -27.63
CA THR A 699 -76.86 -14.20 -28.29
C THR A 699 -77.80 -13.08 -27.81
N PRO A 700 -78.52 -12.38 -28.73
CA PRO A 700 -79.41 -11.30 -28.34
C PRO A 700 -80.59 -11.82 -27.50
N ASP A 701 -80.91 -11.12 -26.42
CA ASP A 701 -82.07 -11.40 -25.53
C ASP A 701 -83.00 -10.17 -25.49
N PRO A 702 -83.77 -9.92 -26.58
CA PRO A 702 -84.67 -8.77 -26.63
C PRO A 702 -85.85 -8.93 -25.67
N SER A 703 -86.42 -7.80 -25.22
CA SER A 703 -87.60 -7.78 -24.35
C SER A 703 -88.52 -6.61 -24.71
N LEU A 704 -89.82 -6.87 -24.81
CA LEU A 704 -90.87 -5.87 -25.05
C LEU A 704 -92.00 -6.06 -24.03
N ASP A 705 -92.65 -4.96 -23.64
CA ASP A 705 -93.79 -4.94 -22.73
C ASP A 705 -95.06 -4.47 -23.44
N ASP A 706 -96.22 -4.98 -23.02
CA ASP A 706 -97.54 -4.58 -23.54
C ASP A 706 -97.86 -3.12 -23.23
N GLU A 707 -98.48 -2.40 -24.17
CA GLU A 707 -98.72 -0.95 -24.06
C GLU A 707 -100.12 -0.54 -24.59
N ILE A 708 -100.63 0.60 -24.14
CA ILE A 708 -101.97 1.10 -24.51
C ILE A 708 -101.87 2.31 -25.44
N LEU A 709 -102.57 2.25 -26.58
CA LEU A 709 -102.64 3.31 -27.58
C LEU A 709 -103.91 4.16 -27.39
N CYS A 710 -103.75 5.45 -27.07
CA CYS A 710 -104.84 6.42 -27.07
C CYS A 710 -105.27 6.75 -28.52
N GLU A 711 -106.53 7.11 -28.76
CA GLU A 711 -107.01 7.43 -30.12
C GLU A 711 -106.19 8.59 -30.74
N GLY A 712 -105.51 8.32 -31.86
CA GLY A 712 -104.62 9.27 -32.53
C GLY A 712 -103.23 9.44 -31.90
N GLY A 713 -102.88 8.66 -30.87
CA GLY A 713 -101.58 8.63 -30.22
C GLY A 713 -100.58 7.69 -30.91
N THR A 714 -99.41 7.51 -30.28
CA THR A 714 -98.33 6.60 -30.71
C THR A 714 -97.68 5.96 -29.49
N VAL A 715 -97.23 4.70 -29.61
CA VAL A 715 -96.45 3.96 -28.59
C VAL A 715 -95.05 3.68 -29.12
N TYR A 716 -94.05 3.68 -28.24
CA TYR A 716 -92.65 3.42 -28.59
C TYR A 716 -92.20 2.06 -28.08
N LEU A 717 -91.65 1.23 -28.98
CA LEU A 717 -91.12 -0.10 -28.68
C LEU A 717 -89.61 -0.09 -28.87
N ASP A 718 -88.88 -0.43 -27.82
CA ASP A 718 -87.43 -0.57 -27.79
C ASP A 718 -87.11 -1.96 -27.18
N PRO A 719 -86.70 -2.94 -28.00
CA PRO A 719 -86.47 -4.30 -27.56
C PRO A 719 -85.11 -4.51 -26.90
N THR A 720 -84.16 -3.58 -27.03
CA THR A 720 -82.77 -3.78 -26.60
C THR A 720 -82.15 -2.48 -26.09
N SER A 721 -82.41 -2.10 -24.83
CA SER A 721 -81.73 -0.98 -24.18
C SER A 721 -80.66 -1.46 -23.18
N PRO A 722 -79.37 -1.10 -23.32
CA PRO A 722 -78.80 -0.16 -24.29
C PRO A 722 -78.47 -0.79 -25.66
N ASP A 723 -78.54 0.02 -26.71
CA ASP A 723 -78.27 -0.40 -28.09
C ASP A 723 -76.82 -0.87 -28.31
N THR A 724 -76.66 -1.91 -29.12
CA THR A 724 -75.36 -2.40 -29.57
C THR A 724 -75.31 -2.47 -31.09
N PRO A 725 -74.26 -1.93 -31.74
CA PRO A 725 -74.22 -1.73 -33.19
C PRO A 725 -74.06 -3.01 -34.02
N ASP A 726 -73.88 -4.17 -33.37
CA ASP A 726 -73.63 -5.46 -34.01
C ASP A 726 -74.91 -6.32 -34.15
N LEU A 727 -76.09 -5.71 -33.92
CA LEU A 727 -77.40 -6.36 -33.98
C LEU A 727 -78.14 -6.03 -35.29
N GLU A 728 -78.84 -7.03 -35.83
CA GLU A 728 -79.76 -6.89 -36.96
C GLU A 728 -81.20 -7.12 -36.49
N PHE A 729 -82.15 -6.29 -36.93
CA PHE A 729 -83.54 -6.28 -36.46
C PHE A 729 -84.53 -6.55 -37.61
N GLU A 730 -85.56 -7.36 -37.36
CA GLU A 730 -86.70 -7.56 -38.25
C GLU A 730 -88.03 -7.48 -37.46
N TRP A 731 -88.92 -6.57 -37.85
CA TRP A 731 -90.19 -6.33 -37.15
C TRP A 731 -91.39 -7.01 -37.81
N TYR A 732 -92.34 -7.45 -36.99
CA TYR A 732 -93.55 -8.17 -37.36
C TYR A 732 -94.78 -7.57 -36.67
N ILE A 733 -95.94 -7.58 -37.35
CA ILE A 733 -97.25 -7.24 -36.77
C ILE A 733 -98.24 -8.37 -37.06
N ASP A 734 -98.90 -8.88 -36.02
CA ASP A 734 -99.85 -10.00 -36.09
C ASP A 734 -99.31 -11.22 -36.87
N GLY A 735 -98.02 -11.52 -36.69
CA GLY A 735 -97.29 -12.61 -37.38
C GLY A 735 -96.92 -12.34 -38.84
N GLY A 736 -97.12 -11.12 -39.36
CA GLY A 736 -96.68 -10.69 -40.69
C GLY A 736 -95.48 -9.75 -40.64
N LEU A 737 -94.44 -10.02 -41.45
CA LEU A 737 -93.25 -9.15 -41.56
C LEU A 737 -93.63 -7.74 -42.02
N ILE A 738 -93.09 -6.73 -41.35
CA ILE A 738 -93.15 -5.32 -41.75
C ILE A 738 -92.01 -5.06 -42.74
N PRO A 739 -92.27 -4.93 -44.06
CA PRO A 739 -91.21 -4.99 -45.05
C PRO A 739 -90.24 -3.81 -44.98
N GLY A 740 -88.95 -4.12 -44.82
CA GLY A 740 -87.87 -3.13 -44.84
C GLY A 740 -87.69 -2.37 -43.54
N GLU A 741 -88.39 -2.76 -42.47
CA GLU A 741 -88.18 -2.20 -41.15
C GLU A 741 -87.07 -2.96 -40.43
N ILE A 742 -85.98 -2.23 -40.17
CA ILE A 742 -84.72 -2.74 -39.60
C ILE A 742 -84.18 -1.77 -38.53
N ALA A 743 -84.97 -0.78 -38.13
CA ALA A 743 -84.60 0.12 -37.05
C ALA A 743 -84.56 -0.66 -35.72
N GLU A 744 -83.66 -0.24 -34.85
CA GLU A 744 -83.51 -0.78 -33.49
C GLU A 744 -84.80 -0.56 -32.67
N GLU A 745 -85.56 0.49 -33.00
CA GLU A 745 -86.77 0.92 -32.30
C GLU A 745 -87.95 1.06 -33.27
N TYR A 746 -89.17 0.79 -32.79
CA TYR A 746 -90.39 0.87 -33.60
C TYR A 746 -91.46 1.74 -32.94
N THR A 747 -92.07 2.65 -33.72
CA THR A 747 -93.20 3.47 -33.25
C THR A 747 -94.52 2.88 -33.73
N ALA A 748 -95.26 2.25 -32.83
CA ALA A 748 -96.57 1.69 -33.11
C ALA A 748 -97.66 2.78 -33.13
N VAL A 749 -98.46 2.80 -34.19
CA VAL A 749 -99.58 3.76 -34.40
C VAL A 749 -100.91 3.04 -34.63
N SER A 750 -100.92 1.73 -34.44
CA SER A 750 -102.08 0.84 -34.60
C SER A 750 -102.06 -0.22 -33.51
N THR A 751 -103.22 -0.82 -33.23
CA THR A 751 -103.33 -1.98 -32.36
C THR A 751 -102.87 -3.26 -33.06
N GLY A 752 -102.36 -4.22 -32.29
CA GLY A 752 -101.89 -5.53 -32.78
C GLY A 752 -100.74 -6.07 -31.93
N GLU A 753 -100.34 -7.31 -32.20
CA GLU A 753 -99.17 -7.96 -31.59
C GLU A 753 -97.93 -7.60 -32.40
N PHE A 754 -97.03 -6.77 -31.84
CA PHE A 754 -95.77 -6.39 -32.47
C PHE A 754 -94.66 -7.29 -31.94
N CYS A 755 -93.99 -8.02 -32.83
CA CYS A 755 -92.82 -8.83 -32.49
C CYS A 755 -91.58 -8.32 -33.23
N VAL A 756 -90.41 -8.52 -32.64
CA VAL A 756 -89.12 -8.23 -33.26
C VAL A 756 -88.16 -9.40 -33.09
N GLU A 757 -87.53 -9.79 -34.19
CA GLU A 757 -86.46 -10.76 -34.23
C GLU A 757 -85.13 -10.00 -34.28
N VAL A 758 -84.24 -10.27 -33.32
CA VAL A 758 -82.94 -9.60 -33.18
C VAL A 758 -81.84 -10.64 -33.33
N SER A 759 -80.88 -10.42 -34.23
CA SER A 759 -79.83 -11.40 -34.55
C SER A 759 -78.43 -10.82 -34.59
N ASN A 760 -77.43 -11.69 -34.38
CA ASN A 760 -76.00 -11.42 -34.60
C ASN A 760 -75.28 -12.70 -35.04
N LEU A 761 -73.94 -12.67 -35.06
CA LEU A 761 -73.13 -13.82 -35.51
C LEU A 761 -73.23 -15.05 -34.58
N CYS A 762 -73.73 -14.88 -33.35
CA CYS A 762 -73.91 -15.96 -32.38
C CYS A 762 -75.31 -16.58 -32.38
N GLY A 763 -76.33 -15.85 -32.82
CA GLY A 763 -77.69 -16.37 -32.91
C GLY A 763 -78.76 -15.30 -33.01
N GLN A 764 -80.00 -15.67 -32.72
CA GLN A 764 -81.18 -14.81 -32.82
C GLN A 764 -82.11 -14.98 -31.60
N GLY A 765 -82.77 -13.90 -31.18
CA GLY A 765 -83.79 -13.84 -30.14
C GLY A 765 -85.06 -13.12 -30.63
N GLU A 766 -86.18 -13.31 -29.93
CA GLU A 766 -87.49 -12.73 -30.30
C GLU A 766 -88.20 -12.15 -29.08
N ALA A 767 -88.82 -10.98 -29.24
CA ALA A 767 -89.69 -10.37 -28.23
C ALA A 767 -91.00 -9.86 -28.86
N CYS A 768 -92.11 -9.89 -28.12
CA CYS A 768 -93.42 -9.43 -28.58
C CYS A 768 -94.11 -8.55 -27.54
N ALA A 769 -94.90 -7.56 -28.00
CA ALA A 769 -95.76 -6.72 -27.19
C ALA A 769 -97.14 -6.54 -27.84
N GLU A 770 -98.20 -6.61 -27.02
CA GLU A 770 -99.58 -6.38 -27.46
C GLU A 770 -99.99 -4.91 -27.29
N ILE A 771 -100.51 -4.29 -28.35
CA ILE A 771 -100.98 -2.90 -28.34
C ILE A 771 -102.50 -2.83 -28.45
N THR A 772 -103.18 -2.24 -27.44
CA THR A 772 -104.66 -2.16 -27.36
C THR A 772 -105.21 -0.72 -27.30
N ILE A 773 -106.48 -0.51 -27.68
CA ILE A 773 -107.17 0.82 -27.70
C ILE A 773 -108.42 0.84 -26.79
N VAL A 774 -108.70 1.99 -26.15
CA VAL A 774 -109.91 2.24 -25.32
C VAL A 774 -110.99 2.92 -26.17
N GLY A 775 -112.29 2.55 -26.06
CA GLY A 775 -113.39 3.06 -26.92
C GLY A 775 -114.62 3.65 -26.19
N GLU A 776 -115.43 4.46 -26.91
CA GLU A 776 -116.63 5.17 -26.42
C GLU A 776 -117.74 4.25 -25.84
N ILE A 777 -118.45 4.73 -24.81
CA ILE A 777 -119.60 4.06 -24.18
C ILE A 777 -120.95 4.75 -24.50
N PRO A 778 -122.10 4.04 -24.46
CA PRO A 778 -123.42 4.64 -24.64
C PRO A 778 -123.75 5.74 -23.60
N ALA A 779 -124.62 6.68 -23.97
CA ALA A 779 -125.01 7.80 -23.10
C ALA A 779 -125.60 7.31 -21.75
N PRO A 780 -125.05 7.74 -20.60
CA PRO A 780 -125.32 7.11 -19.30
C PRO A 780 -126.57 7.66 -18.58
N LEU A 781 -127.33 8.58 -19.18
CA LEU A 781 -128.58 9.12 -18.61
C LEU A 781 -129.75 9.00 -19.58
N GLU A 782 -130.96 8.76 -19.06
CA GLU A 782 -132.20 8.85 -19.85
C GLU A 782 -132.57 10.32 -20.13
N ASP A 783 -133.26 10.59 -21.24
CA ASP A 783 -133.60 11.96 -21.69
C ASP A 783 -134.50 12.76 -20.72
N ASN A 784 -135.37 12.07 -19.95
CA ASN A 784 -136.30 12.73 -19.00
C ASN A 784 -136.46 11.89 -17.72
N ILE A 785 -136.31 12.53 -16.56
CA ILE A 785 -136.48 11.93 -15.24
C ILE A 785 -137.69 12.61 -14.55
N LEU A 786 -138.72 11.83 -14.21
CA LEU A 786 -140.00 12.33 -13.65
C LEU A 786 -140.32 11.67 -12.29
N ASP A 787 -140.49 12.47 -11.24
CA ASP A 787 -140.91 12.00 -9.90
C ASP A 787 -142.22 12.67 -9.43
N CYS A 788 -143.33 11.93 -9.51
CA CYS A 788 -144.66 12.44 -9.18
C CYS A 788 -145.03 12.32 -7.69
N SER A 789 -144.08 11.92 -6.83
CA SER A 789 -144.31 11.60 -5.41
C SER A 789 -144.30 12.85 -4.51
N GLY A 790 -143.59 13.90 -4.93
CA GLY A 790 -143.23 15.08 -4.13
C GLY A 790 -142.17 14.77 -3.07
N GLY A 791 -141.26 15.71 -2.78
CA GLY A 791 -140.18 15.56 -1.80
C GLY A 791 -138.76 15.72 -2.37
N SER A 792 -138.05 14.63 -2.65
CA SER A 792 -136.73 14.65 -3.29
C SER A 792 -136.47 13.35 -4.04
N THR A 793 -135.65 13.40 -5.11
CA THR A 793 -135.34 12.27 -5.99
C THR A 793 -133.83 12.08 -6.15
N VAL A 794 -133.39 10.87 -6.50
CA VAL A 794 -131.97 10.53 -6.71
C VAL A 794 -131.76 10.11 -8.16
N VAL A 795 -130.87 10.81 -8.86
CA VAL A 795 -130.41 10.50 -10.22
C VAL A 795 -129.16 9.62 -10.13
N VAL A 796 -129.14 8.53 -10.89
CA VAL A 796 -128.00 7.61 -10.98
C VAL A 796 -127.66 7.38 -12.46
N PRO A 797 -126.42 7.67 -12.92
CA PRO A 797 -125.99 7.39 -14.27
C PRO A 797 -125.55 5.93 -14.43
N ASP A 798 -125.78 5.34 -15.61
CA ASP A 798 -125.35 3.98 -15.95
C ASP A 798 -123.94 4.00 -16.57
N LEU A 799 -122.91 3.93 -15.72
CA LEU A 799 -121.49 3.98 -16.11
C LEU A 799 -120.74 2.69 -15.72
N PRO A 800 -119.77 2.22 -16.52
CA PRO A 800 -118.86 1.13 -16.14
C PRO A 800 -117.97 1.51 -14.95
N GLU A 801 -117.45 0.49 -14.26
CA GLU A 801 -116.56 0.68 -13.11
C GLU A 801 -115.28 1.43 -13.50
N GLY A 802 -114.88 2.42 -12.69
CA GLY A 802 -113.66 3.23 -12.89
C GLY A 802 -113.87 4.54 -13.64
N TYR A 803 -115.04 4.78 -14.22
CA TYR A 803 -115.40 6.10 -14.76
C TYR A 803 -115.64 7.10 -13.61
N THR A 804 -115.27 8.35 -13.83
CA THR A 804 -115.48 9.44 -12.87
C THR A 804 -116.53 10.41 -13.39
N VAL A 805 -117.36 10.98 -12.51
CA VAL A 805 -118.48 11.88 -12.86
C VAL A 805 -118.38 13.25 -12.20
N VAL A 806 -118.92 14.27 -12.86
CA VAL A 806 -119.11 15.61 -12.30
C VAL A 806 -120.52 16.11 -12.63
N TRP A 807 -121.29 16.43 -11.59
CA TRP A 807 -122.67 16.92 -11.68
C TRP A 807 -122.72 18.46 -11.84
N PRO A 808 -123.87 19.06 -12.24
CA PRO A 808 -123.95 20.50 -12.49
C PRO A 808 -123.71 21.38 -11.27
N ASP A 809 -123.91 20.86 -10.05
CA ASP A 809 -123.59 21.57 -8.81
C ASP A 809 -122.11 21.43 -8.39
N GLY A 810 -121.31 20.72 -9.19
CA GLY A 810 -119.89 20.44 -8.98
C GLY A 810 -119.60 19.24 -8.07
N SER A 811 -120.61 18.51 -7.61
CA SER A 811 -120.41 17.26 -6.88
C SER A 811 -119.92 16.15 -7.81
N THR A 812 -119.23 15.15 -7.25
CA THR A 812 -118.61 14.05 -8.01
C THR A 812 -119.02 12.67 -7.46
N ASP A 813 -120.05 12.63 -6.62
CA ASP A 813 -120.57 11.37 -6.08
C ASP A 813 -121.25 10.56 -7.18
N ASP A 814 -121.28 9.23 -7.11
CA ASP A 814 -121.88 8.40 -8.18
C ASP A 814 -123.39 8.59 -8.35
N THR A 815 -124.05 9.30 -7.43
CA THR A 815 -125.48 9.61 -7.47
C THR A 815 -125.74 11.07 -7.09
N TRP A 816 -126.75 11.70 -7.70
CA TRP A 816 -127.10 13.09 -7.46
C TRP A 816 -128.49 13.23 -6.82
N LEU A 817 -128.58 13.90 -5.67
CA LEU A 817 -129.84 14.12 -4.94
C LEU A 817 -130.42 15.50 -5.28
N VAL A 818 -131.68 15.55 -5.71
CA VAL A 818 -132.37 16.80 -6.07
C VAL A 818 -133.71 16.93 -5.31
N ASP A 819 -133.95 18.10 -4.71
CA ASP A 819 -135.15 18.39 -3.90
C ASP A 819 -136.26 19.09 -4.71
N ASP A 820 -137.53 18.80 -4.37
CA ASP A 820 -138.78 19.41 -4.91
C ASP A 820 -138.83 20.93 -4.65
N GLU A 821 -139.26 21.72 -5.64
CA GLU A 821 -139.13 23.19 -5.72
C GLU A 821 -137.67 23.72 -5.72
N GLY A 822 -136.68 22.85 -5.98
CA GLY A 822 -135.27 23.20 -6.13
C GLY A 822 -134.94 23.94 -7.42
N VAL A 823 -133.73 24.51 -7.52
CA VAL A 823 -133.27 25.29 -8.70
C VAL A 823 -133.16 24.48 -10.00
N TYR A 824 -133.16 23.15 -9.90
CA TYR A 824 -133.06 22.22 -11.03
C TYR A 824 -134.36 21.44 -11.27
N ASP A 825 -135.41 21.71 -10.49
CA ASP A 825 -136.75 21.17 -10.72
C ASP A 825 -137.41 21.94 -11.87
N GLU A 826 -138.02 21.21 -12.81
CA GLU A 826 -138.55 21.71 -14.10
C GLU A 826 -137.48 22.26 -15.08
N GLU A 827 -136.21 21.87 -14.95
CA GLU A 827 -135.09 22.33 -15.80
C GLU A 827 -134.27 21.16 -16.42
N VAL A 828 -133.44 21.46 -17.43
CA VAL A 828 -132.46 20.52 -18.00
C VAL A 828 -131.13 20.65 -17.27
N PHE A 829 -130.53 19.52 -16.90
CA PHE A 829 -129.21 19.45 -16.28
C PHE A 829 -128.24 18.57 -17.09
N CYS A 830 -126.93 18.76 -16.92
CA CYS A 830 -125.88 18.00 -17.62
C CYS A 830 -124.83 17.42 -16.67
N LEU A 831 -124.29 16.26 -17.01
CA LEU A 831 -123.27 15.47 -16.31
C LEU A 831 -122.05 15.34 -17.23
N ASP A 832 -120.85 15.54 -16.70
CA ASP A 832 -119.59 15.19 -17.36
C ASP A 832 -119.04 13.86 -16.82
N TYR A 833 -118.54 12.97 -17.67
CA TYR A 833 -117.91 11.70 -17.28
C TYR A 833 -116.60 11.43 -18.03
N THR A 834 -115.58 10.91 -17.32
CA THR A 834 -114.22 10.65 -17.85
C THR A 834 -113.84 9.19 -17.68
N ASP A 835 -113.15 8.62 -18.67
CA ASP A 835 -112.68 7.22 -18.62
C ASP A 835 -111.55 7.01 -17.58
N PRO A 836 -111.30 5.77 -17.13
CA PRO A 836 -110.34 5.46 -16.05
C PRO A 836 -108.88 5.77 -16.39
N PHE A 837 -108.54 5.86 -17.67
CA PHE A 837 -107.19 6.06 -18.20
C PHE A 837 -106.93 7.53 -18.58
N GLY A 838 -107.95 8.40 -18.47
CA GLY A 838 -107.85 9.84 -18.67
C GLY A 838 -107.71 10.26 -20.15
N CYS A 839 -108.17 9.41 -21.07
CA CYS A 839 -108.08 9.63 -22.50
C CYS A 839 -109.10 10.67 -23.01
N GLU A 840 -110.33 10.71 -22.46
CA GLU A 840 -111.39 11.63 -22.87
C GLU A 840 -112.45 11.92 -21.77
N THR A 841 -113.01 13.15 -21.76
CA THR A 841 -114.15 13.57 -20.92
C THR A 841 -115.36 13.91 -21.80
N ASN A 842 -116.52 13.29 -21.54
CA ASN A 842 -117.76 13.41 -22.32
C ASN A 842 -118.90 14.03 -21.49
N THR A 843 -119.84 14.76 -22.12
CA THR A 843 -120.99 15.44 -21.45
C THR A 843 -122.34 14.90 -21.94
N VAL A 844 -123.28 14.63 -21.02
CA VAL A 844 -124.66 14.18 -21.31
C VAL A 844 -125.70 14.99 -20.52
N CYS A 845 -126.90 15.26 -21.06
CA CYS A 845 -127.92 16.08 -20.39
C CYS A 845 -129.32 15.41 -20.33
N SER A 846 -130.11 15.72 -19.29
CA SER A 846 -131.46 15.19 -19.04
C SER A 846 -132.39 16.25 -18.46
N TYR A 847 -133.71 16.13 -18.67
CA TYR A 847 -134.74 17.02 -18.09
C TYR A 847 -135.35 16.43 -16.80
N LEU A 848 -135.48 17.22 -15.74
CA LEU A 848 -135.98 16.79 -14.43
C LEU A 848 -137.30 17.46 -14.04
N TYR A 849 -138.28 16.68 -13.53
CA TYR A 849 -139.52 17.21 -12.92
C TYR A 849 -139.87 16.44 -11.64
N ILE A 850 -140.16 17.16 -10.56
CA ILE A 850 -140.59 16.64 -9.26
C ILE A 850 -141.87 17.38 -8.83
N GLY A 851 -142.95 16.67 -8.47
CA GLY A 851 -144.14 17.34 -7.92
C GLY A 851 -145.49 16.62 -8.08
N THR A 852 -146.49 17.03 -7.30
CA THR A 852 -147.83 16.40 -7.29
C THR A 852 -148.82 17.03 -8.30
N PRO A 853 -149.66 16.23 -9.00
CA PRO A 853 -150.51 16.74 -10.08
C PRO A 853 -151.66 17.66 -9.60
N PRO A 854 -152.03 18.74 -10.35
CA PRO A 854 -152.97 19.77 -9.90
C PRO A 854 -154.46 19.35 -9.84
N THR A 855 -155.22 19.82 -8.83
CA THR A 855 -156.67 19.56 -8.64
C THR A 855 -157.57 20.68 -9.19
N ILE A 856 -158.60 20.34 -9.99
CA ILE A 856 -159.50 21.30 -10.65
C ILE A 856 -160.85 21.42 -9.89
N ASN A 857 -161.26 22.63 -9.49
CA ASN A 857 -162.54 22.93 -8.80
C ASN A 857 -163.37 24.01 -9.56
N PRO A 858 -164.56 23.71 -10.12
CA PRO A 858 -165.50 24.73 -10.63
C PRO A 858 -166.72 25.01 -9.69
N SER A 859 -167.08 26.29 -9.48
CA SER A 859 -168.18 26.76 -8.61
C SER A 859 -169.57 26.90 -9.27
N THR A 860 -170.63 26.50 -8.54
CA THR A 860 -172.07 26.98 -8.44
C THR A 860 -172.76 27.75 -9.60
N THR A 861 -174.03 27.57 -10.04
CA THR A 861 -175.18 26.60 -9.93
C THR A 861 -176.30 27.04 -10.91
N ARG A 862 -177.06 26.13 -11.57
CA ARG A 862 -178.52 26.29 -11.88
C ARG A 862 -179.23 25.04 -12.46
N ASN A 863 -180.44 24.77 -11.96
CA ASN A 863 -181.51 23.83 -12.41
C ASN A 863 -181.88 23.97 -13.91
N ILE A 864 -182.55 23.07 -14.65
CA ILE A 864 -183.65 22.09 -14.43
C ILE A 864 -183.47 21.00 -15.54
N GLY A 865 -183.69 19.70 -15.35
CA GLY A 865 -184.20 18.94 -14.21
C GLY A 865 -183.84 17.46 -14.29
#